data_AF-A0A2N5AHD9-F1
#
_entry.id   AF-A0A2N5AHD9-F1
#
_cell.length_a   1.000
_cell.length_b   1.000
_cell.length_c   1.000
_cell.angle_alpha   90.00
_cell.angle_beta   90.00
_cell.angle_gamma   90.00
#
_symmetry.space_group_name_H-M   'P 1'
#
loop_
_entity.id
_entity.type
_entity.pdbx_description
1 polymer ?
#
loop_
_entity_poly.entity_id
_entity_poly.type
_entity_poly.pdbx_seq_one_letter_code
_entity_poly.pdbx_strand_id
1 'polypeptide(L)'
;MIPNLNELTDTPIARTNLIKLEEDQLTTIQHLLAPVSNIYTIDFMIQRFTKERKEKSADYYARIHQEVKTCVRQKLGLEAGQEVKYELHCLPNYHHVFFFLVPAAAPNSLAHRTLAERIETLCQRLTAENYDLSRLIQGLFSLHLKMIMLEQASERFSVPPTYFNSTFYLNARLSQPVTQKSGTGVMEAFELDIYASEYNELAFTLHKRKFLVEPEDELHLSLDDTCVWFNIDNRRLKARRKLDARDSKLDFFRERSGYGECQAYTYNVVMNAACERLSELEIPHQPIPFQATHEVNQFATDLDQQLTNTLLVVNNGVEFSATQEAYFFDTLAIQFPGYQLWPLASLKHSQQTGFSELPANTSILVLNAVDEERSNSIRQQDNESVEYNDFYAAFADARKQPELNWDTYTQLKLDRLQGWLNQQPLPVVLQGMNIDRKLLDAIDLINERSASDPAQYEIDLTKPHSRLKSAVTLLNSKVRRIKTELWFKESLLNQHHIPLPDLADGHYTAYAVRKTKSYLPLLGYVELKIEHGQLRVVDTGIAEGKLDYLSVDHPSLGRLKKLFDKSFYLYDHTADVLLTTYNSSRVPRLIGPAQFNIVDSYAYQEQEKTLAERKGDKFNGYAITRSAKPDQNVLPYLI
;
A
#
# COMPACT_ATOMS: atom_id res chain seq x y z
N MET A 1 -0.19 37.60 4.90
CA MET A 1 -1.35 36.68 4.89
C MET A 1 -1.42 36.09 3.49
N ILE A 2 -0.90 34.88 3.28
CA ILE A 2 -1.14 34.16 2.02
C ILE A 2 -2.37 33.27 2.23
N PRO A 3 -3.39 33.34 1.36
CA PRO A 3 -4.72 32.71 1.53
C PRO A 3 -4.78 31.18 1.30
N ASN A 4 -3.64 30.49 1.18
CA ASN A 4 -3.59 29.09 0.69
C ASN A 4 -3.16 28.04 1.72
N LEU A 5 -2.62 28.41 2.87
CA LEU A 5 -2.39 27.50 4.00
C LEU A 5 -3.19 28.02 5.17
N ASN A 6 -4.27 27.34 5.51
CA ASN A 6 -5.09 27.70 6.65
C ASN A 6 -4.73 26.76 7.80
N GLU A 7 -4.32 27.35 8.91
CA GLU A 7 -4.33 26.63 10.18
C GLU A 7 -5.77 26.26 10.51
N LEU A 8 -5.99 24.99 10.82
CA LEU A 8 -7.31 24.47 11.16
C LEU A 8 -7.39 24.32 12.67
N THR A 9 -8.35 25.02 13.28
CA THR A 9 -8.52 25.00 14.73
C THR A 9 -9.43 23.86 15.21
N ASP A 10 -10.32 23.35 14.36
CA ASP A 10 -11.42 22.44 14.75
C ASP A 10 -11.61 21.27 13.78
N THR A 11 -10.55 20.56 13.41
CA THR A 11 -10.69 19.36 12.57
C THR A 11 -11.07 18.12 13.37
N PRO A 12 -11.88 17.23 12.78
CA PRO A 12 -12.21 15.96 13.38
C PRO A 12 -10.96 15.08 13.52
N ILE A 13 -10.88 14.38 14.66
CA ILE A 13 -9.83 13.40 14.93
C ILE A 13 -10.22 12.07 14.30
N ALA A 14 -9.38 11.60 13.38
CA ALA A 14 -9.54 10.32 12.70
C ALA A 14 -8.72 9.22 13.39
N ARG A 15 -9.32 8.03 13.50
CA ARG A 15 -8.63 6.80 13.89
C ARG A 15 -7.73 6.33 12.76
N THR A 16 -6.57 5.78 13.11
CA THR A 16 -5.66 5.14 12.16
C THR A 16 -5.50 3.63 12.42
N ASN A 17 -4.77 2.96 11.54
CA ASN A 17 -4.36 1.55 11.65
C ASN A 17 -3.07 1.35 12.46
N LEU A 18 -2.70 2.30 13.34
CA LEU A 18 -1.47 2.26 14.13
C LEU A 18 -1.78 2.27 15.63
N ILE A 19 -1.04 1.48 16.40
CA ILE A 19 -1.08 1.45 17.87
C ILE A 19 0.34 1.60 18.41
N LYS A 20 0.55 2.56 19.30
CA LYS A 20 1.78 2.72 20.06
C LYS A 20 1.77 1.75 21.25
N LEU A 21 2.87 1.03 21.43
CA LEU A 21 3.17 0.27 22.64
C LEU A 21 4.06 1.15 23.53
N GLU A 22 3.70 1.28 24.81
CA GLU A 22 4.40 2.20 25.72
C GLU A 22 5.53 1.50 26.50
N GLU A 23 5.53 0.17 26.52
CA GLU A 23 6.55 -0.64 27.18
C GLU A 23 7.70 -1.05 26.26
N ASP A 24 8.77 -1.57 26.85
CA ASP A 24 9.87 -2.17 26.10
C ASP A 24 9.47 -3.51 25.46
N GLN A 25 10.25 -3.92 24.46
CA GLN A 25 9.94 -5.09 23.65
C GLN A 25 9.96 -6.41 24.43
N LEU A 26 10.84 -6.55 25.43
CA LEU A 26 10.96 -7.80 26.19
C LEU A 26 9.77 -7.96 27.13
N THR A 27 9.42 -6.89 27.83
CA THR A 27 8.21 -6.85 28.69
C THR A 27 6.96 -7.13 27.86
N THR A 28 6.82 -6.49 26.69
CA THR A 28 5.73 -6.79 25.74
C THR A 28 5.67 -8.29 25.38
N ILE A 29 6.80 -8.93 25.10
CA ILE A 29 6.85 -10.36 24.76
C ILE A 29 6.43 -11.24 25.94
N GLN A 30 6.82 -10.90 27.17
CA GLN A 30 6.41 -11.62 28.37
C GLN A 30 4.89 -11.62 28.50
N HIS A 31 4.25 -10.45 28.36
CA HIS A 31 2.79 -10.33 28.35
C HIS A 31 2.18 -11.13 27.20
N LEU A 32 2.72 -11.04 25.98
CA LEU A 32 2.21 -11.80 24.83
C LEU A 32 2.32 -13.32 24.98
N LEU A 33 3.23 -13.83 25.81
CA LEU A 33 3.32 -15.27 26.08
C LEU A 33 2.42 -15.71 27.24
N ALA A 34 1.88 -14.78 28.01
CA ALA A 34 1.02 -15.11 29.13
C ALA A 34 -0.27 -15.83 28.66
N PRO A 35 -0.70 -16.89 29.37
CA PRO A 35 -1.95 -17.57 29.05
C PRO A 35 -3.15 -16.71 29.47
N VAL A 36 -3.73 -15.99 28.51
CA VAL A 36 -4.90 -15.09 28.72
C VAL A 36 -6.25 -15.79 28.48
N SER A 37 -6.25 -16.88 27.72
CA SER A 37 -7.46 -17.60 27.32
C SER A 37 -7.56 -18.99 27.96
N ASN A 38 -8.81 -19.38 28.25
CA ASN A 38 -9.16 -20.70 28.76
C ASN A 38 -9.50 -21.71 27.65
N ILE A 39 -9.53 -21.28 26.39
CA ILE A 39 -9.86 -22.14 25.24
C ILE A 39 -8.60 -22.48 24.46
N TYR A 40 -7.79 -21.47 24.13
CA TYR A 40 -6.55 -21.62 23.36
C TYR A 40 -5.39 -20.98 24.08
N THR A 41 -4.17 -21.40 23.76
CA THR A 41 -2.95 -20.76 24.28
C THR A 41 -1.83 -20.86 23.25
N ILE A 42 -0.85 -19.96 23.36
CA ILE A 42 0.38 -20.01 22.58
C ILE A 42 1.36 -20.94 23.30
N ASP A 43 1.64 -22.11 22.71
CA ASP A 43 2.76 -22.97 23.14
C ASP A 43 3.94 -22.74 22.19
N PHE A 44 5.11 -23.19 22.60
CA PHE A 44 6.31 -23.13 21.79
C PHE A 44 7.19 -24.35 21.98
N MET A 45 8.23 -24.52 21.18
CA MET A 45 9.29 -25.49 21.44
C MET A 45 10.62 -24.92 20.99
N ILE A 46 11.71 -25.35 21.62
CA ILE A 46 13.07 -24.91 21.30
C ILE A 46 13.83 -26.12 20.74
N GLN A 47 14.38 -25.98 19.54
CA GLN A 47 15.18 -27.01 18.89
C GLN A 47 16.45 -26.40 18.30
N ARG A 48 17.57 -27.11 18.44
CA ARG A 48 18.83 -26.71 17.81
C ARG A 48 18.91 -27.34 16.43
N PHE A 49 19.20 -26.51 15.42
CA PHE A 49 19.45 -26.96 14.07
C PHE A 49 20.88 -26.61 13.68
N THR A 50 21.65 -27.57 13.21
CA THR A 50 23.00 -27.32 12.69
C THR A 50 23.01 -27.58 11.20
N LYS A 51 23.59 -26.64 10.45
CA LYS A 51 23.80 -26.78 9.01
C LYS A 51 24.94 -27.75 8.75
N GLU A 52 24.72 -28.74 7.89
CA GLU A 52 25.77 -29.70 7.56
C GLU A 52 26.82 -29.10 6.60
N ARG A 53 28.05 -29.61 6.63
CA ARG A 53 29.23 -29.07 5.92
C ARG A 53 29.04 -28.90 4.40
N LYS A 54 28.09 -29.61 3.78
CA LYS A 54 27.80 -29.56 2.34
C LYS A 54 26.34 -29.25 2.02
N GLU A 55 25.52 -28.97 3.03
CA GLU A 55 24.10 -28.65 2.85
C GLU A 55 23.95 -27.24 2.27
N LYS A 56 23.14 -27.09 1.22
CA LYS A 56 22.83 -25.75 0.69
C LYS A 56 21.93 -25.03 1.68
N SER A 57 22.02 -23.70 1.75
CA SER A 57 21.19 -22.93 2.69
C SER A 57 19.68 -23.13 2.45
N ALA A 58 19.25 -23.27 1.19
CA ALA A 58 17.86 -23.56 0.85
C ALA A 58 17.40 -24.90 1.43
N ASP A 59 18.20 -25.95 1.28
CA ASP A 59 17.91 -27.30 1.78
C ASP A 59 17.88 -27.30 3.32
N TYR A 60 18.81 -26.59 3.95
CA TYR A 60 18.86 -26.40 5.40
C TYR A 60 17.57 -25.77 5.96
N TYR A 61 17.12 -24.66 5.39
CA TYR A 61 15.88 -24.02 5.84
C TYR A 61 14.64 -24.87 5.53
N ALA A 62 14.61 -25.56 4.39
CA ALA A 62 13.53 -26.49 4.06
C ALA A 62 13.43 -27.63 5.08
N ARG A 63 14.57 -28.17 5.51
CA ARG A 63 14.65 -29.21 6.54
C ARG A 63 14.17 -28.71 7.90
N ILE A 64 14.63 -27.53 8.35
CA ILE A 64 14.10 -26.88 9.57
C ILE A 64 12.58 -26.82 9.50
N HIS A 65 12.04 -26.29 8.40
CA HIS A 65 10.60 -26.12 8.28
C HIS A 65 9.84 -27.46 8.29
N GLN A 66 10.40 -28.51 7.69
CA GLN A 66 9.82 -29.85 7.69
C GLN A 66 9.79 -30.48 9.10
N GLU A 67 10.90 -30.38 9.83
CA GLU A 67 11.03 -30.91 11.20
C GLU A 67 10.07 -30.17 12.15
N VAL A 68 10.03 -28.84 12.09
CA VAL A 68 9.10 -28.04 12.90
C VAL A 68 7.64 -28.41 12.61
N LYS A 69 7.24 -28.49 11.33
CA LYS A 69 5.87 -28.90 10.96
C LYS A 69 5.51 -30.28 11.50
N THR A 70 6.47 -31.21 11.47
CA THR A 70 6.27 -32.57 12.01
C THR A 70 6.00 -32.52 13.51
N CYS A 71 6.79 -31.73 14.24
CA CYS A 71 6.65 -31.56 15.67
C CYS A 71 5.30 -30.93 16.04
N VAL A 72 4.89 -29.85 15.35
CA VAL A 72 3.59 -29.18 15.57
C VAL A 72 2.43 -30.13 15.28
N ARG A 73 2.49 -30.92 14.20
CA ARG A 73 1.45 -31.91 13.88
C ARG A 73 1.33 -32.98 14.95
N GLN A 74 2.46 -33.54 15.42
CA GLN A 74 2.46 -34.53 16.49
C GLN A 74 1.83 -33.98 17.76
N LYS A 75 2.15 -32.74 18.13
CA LYS A 75 1.59 -32.05 19.30
C LYS A 75 0.08 -31.84 19.20
N LEU A 76 -0.43 -31.58 18.00
CA LEU A 76 -1.86 -31.34 17.74
C LEU A 76 -2.63 -32.61 17.32
N GLY A 77 -1.98 -33.76 17.20
CA GLY A 77 -2.60 -35.00 16.72
C GLY A 77 -3.05 -34.95 15.25
N LEU A 78 -2.34 -34.20 14.40
CA LEU A 78 -2.65 -33.99 12.99
C LEU A 78 -1.98 -35.01 12.07
N GLU A 79 -2.59 -35.27 10.91
CA GLU A 79 -2.02 -36.15 9.89
C GLU A 79 -0.78 -35.55 9.23
N ALA A 80 0.16 -36.40 8.79
CA ALA A 80 1.44 -35.97 8.21
C ALA A 80 1.32 -35.03 6.98
N GLY A 81 0.19 -35.10 6.26
CA GLY A 81 -0.08 -34.29 5.07
C GLY A 81 -0.73 -32.93 5.34
N GLN A 82 -1.22 -32.67 6.55
CA GLN A 82 -1.94 -31.42 6.86
C GLN A 82 -0.95 -30.24 6.95
N GLU A 83 -1.26 -29.12 6.30
CA GLU A 83 -0.42 -27.92 6.39
C GLU A 83 -0.61 -27.24 7.75
N VAL A 84 0.49 -26.81 8.37
CA VAL A 84 0.48 -26.07 9.64
C VAL A 84 1.40 -24.86 9.54
N LYS A 85 0.93 -23.72 10.03
CA LYS A 85 1.67 -22.48 10.20
C LYS A 85 2.18 -22.37 11.63
N TYR A 86 3.19 -21.53 11.82
CA TYR A 86 3.83 -21.26 13.11
C TYR A 86 4.72 -20.04 12.92
N GLU A 87 5.06 -19.41 14.04
CA GLU A 87 6.03 -18.33 14.08
C GLU A 87 7.40 -18.87 14.47
N LEU A 88 8.44 -18.53 13.72
CA LEU A 88 9.80 -19.03 13.94
C LEU A 88 10.74 -17.88 14.28
N HIS A 89 11.46 -18.01 15.39
CA HIS A 89 12.48 -17.06 15.81
C HIS A 89 13.81 -17.77 16.07
N CYS A 90 14.90 -17.14 15.65
CA CYS A 90 16.25 -17.67 15.82
C CYS A 90 16.87 -17.07 17.07
N LEU A 91 17.27 -17.94 18.00
CA LEU A 91 18.03 -17.61 19.20
C LEU A 91 19.54 -17.79 18.95
N PRO A 92 20.41 -17.25 19.81
CA PRO A 92 21.84 -17.51 19.76
C PRO A 92 22.19 -19.02 19.74
N ASN A 93 23.39 -19.34 19.23
CA ASN A 93 23.92 -20.71 19.14
C ASN A 93 23.07 -21.68 18.28
N TYR A 94 22.42 -21.17 17.24
CA TYR A 94 21.59 -21.94 16.30
C TYR A 94 20.36 -22.62 16.93
N HIS A 95 19.93 -22.14 18.10
CA HIS A 95 18.64 -22.54 18.65
C HIS A 95 17.53 -21.81 17.89
N HIS A 96 16.46 -22.52 17.62
CA HIS A 96 15.26 -21.96 17.02
C HIS A 96 14.12 -22.21 17.99
N VAL A 97 13.32 -21.17 18.24
CA VAL A 97 12.06 -21.28 18.97
C VAL A 97 10.93 -21.10 17.97
N PHE A 98 9.94 -21.99 18.03
CA PHE A 98 8.74 -21.88 17.20
C PHE A 98 7.47 -21.88 18.03
N PHE A 99 6.56 -20.96 17.73
CA PHE A 99 5.32 -20.68 18.46
C PHE A 99 4.10 -21.06 17.62
N PHE A 100 3.09 -21.62 18.26
CA PHE A 100 1.88 -22.10 17.61
C PHE A 100 0.72 -22.19 18.61
N LEU A 101 -0.51 -22.18 18.10
CA LEU A 101 -1.72 -22.28 18.94
C LEU A 101 -2.02 -23.73 19.28
N VAL A 102 -2.40 -23.98 20.54
CA VAL A 102 -2.87 -25.27 21.06
C VAL A 102 -4.10 -25.05 21.96
N PRO A 103 -4.89 -26.10 22.28
CA PRO A 103 -5.89 -26.00 23.33
C PRO A 103 -5.26 -25.56 24.66
N ALA A 104 -5.91 -24.65 25.38
CA ALA A 104 -5.47 -24.21 26.68
C ALA A 104 -5.47 -25.37 27.68
N ALA A 105 -4.38 -25.48 28.46
CA ALA A 105 -4.34 -26.39 29.59
C ALA A 105 -5.17 -25.81 30.74
N ALA A 106 -5.81 -26.67 31.54
CA ALA A 106 -6.55 -26.24 32.72
C ALA A 106 -5.63 -25.39 33.65
N PRO A 107 -6.13 -24.28 34.22
CA PRO A 107 -5.37 -23.46 35.16
C PRO A 107 -4.75 -24.30 36.28
N ASN A 108 -3.52 -24.00 36.67
CA ASN A 108 -2.74 -24.71 37.70
C ASN A 108 -2.42 -26.20 37.43
N SER A 109 -2.81 -26.75 36.27
CA SER A 109 -2.37 -28.07 35.84
C SER A 109 -0.84 -28.15 35.70
N LEU A 110 -0.28 -29.35 35.70
CA LEU A 110 1.16 -29.53 35.47
C LEU A 110 1.60 -28.92 34.13
N ALA A 111 0.80 -29.09 33.08
CA ALA A 111 1.08 -28.52 31.76
C ALA A 111 1.08 -26.98 31.78
N HIS A 112 0.15 -26.36 32.50
CA HIS A 112 0.10 -24.91 32.67
C HIS A 112 1.31 -24.36 33.43
N ARG A 113 1.66 -24.96 34.59
CA ARG A 113 2.84 -24.55 35.37
C ARG A 113 4.15 -24.73 34.60
N THR A 114 4.27 -25.86 33.90
CA THR A 114 5.44 -26.13 33.05
C THR A 114 5.57 -25.10 31.93
N LEU A 115 4.45 -24.63 31.35
CA LEU A 115 4.49 -23.58 30.34
C LEU A 115 4.99 -22.25 30.93
N ALA A 116 4.50 -21.84 32.10
CA ALA A 116 4.94 -20.61 32.78
C ALA A 116 6.45 -20.61 33.07
N GLU A 117 6.98 -21.71 33.64
CA GLU A 117 8.43 -21.86 33.89
C GLU A 117 9.26 -21.81 32.59
N ARG A 118 8.74 -22.40 31.51
CA ARG A 118 9.38 -22.36 30.19
C ARG A 118 9.37 -20.96 29.60
N ILE A 119 8.31 -20.18 29.78
CA ILE A 119 8.23 -18.78 29.33
C ILE A 119 9.28 -17.95 30.05
N GLU A 120 9.39 -18.07 31.37
CA GLU A 120 10.40 -17.37 32.16
C GLU A 120 11.81 -17.71 31.67
N THR A 121 12.10 -19.00 31.48
CA THR A 121 13.39 -19.47 30.95
C THR A 121 13.67 -18.93 29.55
N LEU A 122 12.66 -18.86 28.67
CA LEU A 122 12.81 -18.30 27.33
C LEU A 122 13.12 -16.80 27.40
N CYS A 123 12.38 -16.05 28.22
CA CYS A 123 12.58 -14.60 28.36
C CYS A 123 13.95 -14.26 28.95
N GLN A 124 14.48 -15.07 29.86
CA GLN A 124 15.87 -14.96 30.34
C GLN A 124 16.91 -15.19 29.23
N ARG A 125 16.59 -15.99 28.20
CA ARG A 125 17.47 -16.22 27.04
C ARG A 125 17.34 -15.13 25.98
N LEU A 126 16.22 -14.42 25.94
CA LEU A 126 16.02 -13.23 25.13
C LEU A 126 16.74 -12.05 25.81
N THR A 127 18.06 -11.97 25.65
CA THR A 127 18.89 -10.91 26.26
C THR A 127 19.13 -9.74 25.29
N ALA A 128 19.31 -8.56 25.88
CA ALA A 128 19.35 -7.24 25.23
C ALA A 128 20.61 -6.92 24.40
N GLU A 129 21.51 -7.88 24.17
CA GLU A 129 22.71 -7.65 23.35
C GLU A 129 22.35 -7.65 21.84
N ASN A 130 21.69 -6.57 21.41
CA ASN A 130 21.45 -6.11 20.03
C ASN A 130 20.43 -6.84 19.14
N TYR A 131 19.44 -7.57 19.68
CA TYR A 131 18.34 -8.09 18.86
C TYR A 131 17.13 -7.16 18.87
N ASP A 132 16.74 -6.68 17.69
CA ASP A 132 15.42 -6.12 17.43
C ASP A 132 14.37 -7.23 17.54
N LEU A 133 13.56 -7.19 18.61
CA LEU A 133 12.53 -8.19 18.90
C LEU A 133 11.18 -7.89 18.23
N SER A 134 11.11 -6.82 17.42
CA SER A 134 9.90 -6.43 16.68
C SER A 134 9.27 -7.58 15.91
N ARG A 135 10.08 -8.41 15.23
CA ARG A 135 9.56 -9.55 14.45
C ARG A 135 8.90 -10.61 15.33
N LEU A 136 9.40 -10.81 16.55
CA LEU A 136 8.80 -11.75 17.49
C LEU A 136 7.48 -11.20 18.03
N ILE A 137 7.43 -9.91 18.39
CA ILE A 137 6.19 -9.22 18.77
C ILE A 137 5.14 -9.36 17.66
N GLN A 138 5.51 -9.07 16.41
CA GLN A 138 4.65 -9.23 15.24
C GLN A 138 4.04 -10.63 15.15
N GLY A 139 4.88 -11.67 15.24
CA GLY A 139 4.43 -13.06 15.14
C GLY A 139 3.49 -13.45 16.29
N LEU A 140 3.88 -13.15 17.54
CA LEU A 140 3.07 -13.45 18.72
C LEU A 140 1.72 -12.71 18.68
N PHE A 141 1.72 -11.44 18.29
CA PHE A 141 0.49 -10.66 18.17
C PHE A 141 -0.42 -11.19 17.06
N SER A 142 0.16 -11.67 15.95
CA SER A 142 -0.61 -12.35 14.89
C SER A 142 -1.30 -13.62 15.41
N LEU A 143 -0.65 -14.39 16.30
CA LEU A 143 -1.27 -15.56 16.93
C LEU A 143 -2.40 -15.15 17.88
N HIS A 144 -2.26 -14.04 18.62
CA HIS A 144 -3.32 -13.48 19.47
C HIS A 144 -4.56 -13.06 18.68
N LEU A 145 -4.39 -12.30 17.59
CA LEU A 145 -5.55 -11.92 16.77
C LEU A 145 -6.25 -13.13 16.17
N LYS A 146 -5.48 -14.16 15.77
CA LYS A 146 -6.06 -15.41 15.31
C LYS A 146 -6.82 -16.14 16.42
N MET A 147 -6.28 -16.15 17.64
CA MET A 147 -6.90 -16.74 18.81
C MET A 147 -8.25 -16.09 19.13
N ILE A 148 -8.37 -14.75 19.06
CA ILE A 148 -9.66 -14.04 19.21
C ILE A 148 -10.71 -14.57 18.23
N MET A 149 -10.35 -14.68 16.94
CA MET A 149 -11.28 -15.16 15.92
C MET A 149 -11.68 -16.63 16.13
N LEU A 150 -10.76 -17.46 16.63
CA LEU A 150 -11.04 -18.86 16.97
C LEU A 150 -11.94 -18.95 18.21
N GLU A 151 -11.77 -18.10 19.20
CA GLU A 151 -12.61 -18.02 20.40
C GLU A 151 -14.05 -17.69 20.02
N GLN A 152 -14.26 -16.62 19.26
CA GLN A 152 -15.58 -16.25 18.72
C GLN A 152 -16.20 -17.37 17.87
N ALA A 153 -15.41 -18.03 17.03
CA ALA A 153 -15.89 -19.18 16.27
C ALA A 153 -16.32 -20.35 17.19
N SER A 154 -15.59 -20.58 18.29
CA SER A 154 -15.82 -21.68 19.21
C SER A 154 -17.08 -21.52 20.06
N GLU A 155 -17.59 -20.30 20.20
CA GLU A 155 -18.88 -20.03 20.86
C GLU A 155 -20.07 -20.63 20.10
N ARG A 156 -19.94 -20.79 18.78
CA ARG A 156 -21.03 -21.21 17.88
C ARG A 156 -20.75 -22.53 17.16
N PHE A 157 -19.48 -22.86 16.95
CA PHE A 157 -19.06 -23.96 16.11
C PHE A 157 -17.99 -24.80 16.80
N SER A 158 -17.98 -26.11 16.56
CA SER A 158 -16.84 -26.94 16.94
C SER A 158 -15.71 -26.69 15.95
N VAL A 159 -14.57 -26.20 16.43
CA VAL A 159 -13.39 -25.88 15.59
C VAL A 159 -12.32 -26.98 15.75
N PRO A 160 -12.08 -27.82 14.73
CA PRO A 160 -11.07 -28.87 14.81
C PRO A 160 -9.62 -28.31 14.89
N PRO A 161 -8.67 -29.07 15.50
CA PRO A 161 -7.27 -28.65 15.64
C PRO A 161 -6.54 -28.28 14.35
N THR A 162 -6.97 -28.80 13.20
CA THR A 162 -6.41 -28.47 11.88
C THR A 162 -6.51 -26.97 11.56
N TYR A 163 -7.49 -26.26 12.13
CA TYR A 163 -7.70 -24.84 11.87
C TYR A 163 -6.92 -23.91 12.81
N PHE A 164 -6.44 -24.39 13.96
CA PHE A 164 -5.75 -23.55 14.94
C PHE A 164 -4.52 -22.86 14.34
N ASN A 165 -3.82 -23.57 13.45
CA ASN A 165 -2.59 -23.10 12.80
C ASN A 165 -2.70 -23.05 11.26
N SER A 166 -3.91 -22.88 10.73
CA SER A 166 -4.19 -22.55 9.33
C SER A 166 -3.81 -21.10 8.94
N THR A 167 -3.89 -20.76 7.64
CA THR A 167 -3.92 -19.35 7.22
C THR A 167 -5.34 -18.82 7.42
N PHE A 168 -5.53 -17.61 7.97
CA PHE A 168 -6.87 -17.03 8.11
C PHE A 168 -7.02 -15.78 7.26
N TYR A 169 -8.22 -15.57 6.76
CA TYR A 169 -8.60 -14.38 5.99
C TYR A 169 -9.83 -13.73 6.61
N LEU A 170 -9.86 -12.40 6.58
CA LEU A 170 -10.91 -11.56 7.14
C LEU A 170 -11.85 -11.05 6.05
N ASN A 171 -13.11 -10.82 6.42
CA ASN A 171 -14.18 -10.39 5.52
C ASN A 171 -14.25 -11.23 4.22
N ALA A 172 -14.16 -12.55 4.37
CA ALA A 172 -14.15 -13.49 3.26
C ALA A 172 -15.56 -13.64 2.67
N ARG A 173 -15.69 -13.49 1.35
CA ARG A 173 -16.96 -13.55 0.63
C ARG A 173 -16.84 -14.14 -0.77
N LEU A 174 -17.89 -14.84 -1.20
CA LEU A 174 -18.02 -15.31 -2.57
C LEU A 174 -18.51 -14.17 -3.48
N SER A 175 -17.58 -13.62 -4.26
CA SER A 175 -17.89 -12.62 -5.30
C SER A 175 -18.54 -13.23 -6.54
N GLN A 176 -18.29 -14.52 -6.79
CA GLN A 176 -18.99 -15.34 -7.77
C GLN A 176 -19.40 -16.64 -7.09
N PRO A 177 -20.71 -16.94 -7.01
CA PRO A 177 -21.18 -18.16 -6.36
C PRO A 177 -20.79 -19.39 -7.16
N VAL A 178 -20.66 -20.50 -6.44
CA VAL A 178 -20.39 -21.81 -7.04
C VAL A 178 -21.58 -22.21 -7.90
N THR A 179 -21.36 -22.43 -9.20
CA THR A 179 -22.42 -22.91 -10.10
C THR A 179 -22.28 -24.42 -10.32
N GLN A 180 -23.42 -25.13 -10.43
CA GLN A 180 -23.44 -26.58 -10.68
C GLN A 180 -22.65 -27.01 -11.92
N LYS A 181 -22.45 -26.10 -12.90
CA LYS A 181 -21.68 -26.36 -14.14
C LYS A 181 -20.17 -26.25 -13.97
N SER A 182 -19.69 -25.42 -13.05
CA SER A 182 -18.26 -25.14 -12.88
C SER A 182 -17.64 -25.84 -11.68
N GLY A 183 -18.45 -26.26 -10.70
CA GLY A 183 -17.99 -26.82 -9.44
C GLY A 183 -17.19 -25.85 -8.55
N THR A 184 -16.96 -24.62 -9.02
CA THR A 184 -16.03 -23.65 -8.43
C THR A 184 -16.66 -22.27 -8.31
N GLY A 185 -16.20 -21.49 -7.33
CA GLY A 185 -16.61 -20.10 -7.08
C GLY A 185 -15.40 -19.20 -6.90
N VAL A 186 -15.62 -17.88 -6.79
CA VAL A 186 -14.53 -16.90 -6.58
C VAL A 186 -14.66 -16.27 -5.20
N MET A 187 -13.74 -16.62 -4.31
CA MET A 187 -13.61 -16.05 -2.97
C MET A 187 -12.72 -14.81 -3.00
N GLU A 188 -13.20 -13.73 -2.42
CA GLU A 188 -12.43 -12.51 -2.14
C GLU A 188 -12.36 -12.29 -0.63
N ALA A 189 -11.19 -11.96 -0.13
CA ALA A 189 -10.97 -11.72 1.30
C ALA A 189 -9.77 -10.78 1.55
N PHE A 190 -9.59 -10.37 2.79
CA PHE A 190 -8.41 -9.65 3.24
C PHE A 190 -7.46 -10.56 4.01
N GLU A 191 -6.19 -10.55 3.64
CA GLU A 191 -5.09 -11.08 4.46
C GLU A 191 -4.55 -9.97 5.35
N LEU A 192 -4.43 -10.23 6.65
CA LEU A 192 -3.86 -9.27 7.60
C LEU A 192 -2.34 -9.46 7.68
N ASP A 193 -1.61 -8.37 7.52
CA ASP A 193 -0.20 -8.24 7.86
C ASP A 193 -0.04 -7.25 9.02
N ILE A 194 0.90 -7.54 9.92
CA ILE A 194 1.17 -6.74 11.11
C ILE A 194 2.64 -6.38 11.04
N TYR A 195 3.00 -5.14 11.30
CA TYR A 195 4.40 -4.71 11.37
C TYR A 195 4.64 -4.05 12.72
N ALA A 196 5.54 -4.63 13.52
CA ALA A 196 6.07 -3.95 14.69
C ALA A 196 7.26 -3.09 14.24
N SER A 197 7.16 -1.78 14.47
CA SER A 197 8.20 -0.83 14.09
C SER A 197 9.26 -0.65 15.15
N GLU A 198 10.40 -0.12 14.72
CA GLU A 198 11.50 0.34 15.55
C GLU A 198 11.10 1.45 16.55
N TYR A 199 9.91 2.04 16.39
CA TYR A 199 9.34 3.04 17.28
C TYR A 199 8.36 2.43 18.29
N ASN A 200 8.37 1.10 18.52
CA ASN A 200 7.39 0.41 19.37
C ASN A 200 5.95 0.68 18.95
N GLU A 201 5.66 0.56 17.65
CA GLU A 201 4.31 0.71 17.13
C GLU A 201 3.90 -0.53 16.35
N LEU A 202 2.65 -0.97 16.51
CA LEU A 202 2.01 -1.98 15.66
C LEU A 202 1.28 -1.28 14.52
N ALA A 203 1.62 -1.63 13.28
CA ALA A 203 0.96 -1.18 12.07
C ALA A 203 0.21 -2.34 11.41
N PHE A 204 -1.08 -2.18 11.16
CA PHE A 204 -1.93 -3.22 10.57
C PHE A 204 -2.16 -2.92 9.09
N THR A 205 -1.95 -3.89 8.21
CA THR A 205 -2.19 -3.76 6.77
C THR A 205 -3.04 -4.90 6.25
N LEU A 206 -4.16 -4.57 5.60
CA LEU A 206 -5.03 -5.53 4.94
C LEU A 206 -4.68 -5.61 3.44
N HIS A 207 -4.36 -6.80 2.96
CA HIS A 207 -4.10 -7.09 1.56
C HIS A 207 -5.29 -7.80 0.92
N LYS A 208 -5.79 -7.27 -0.20
CA LYS A 208 -6.83 -7.94 -1.00
C LYS A 208 -6.28 -9.26 -1.56
N ARG A 209 -7.05 -10.32 -1.42
CA ARG A 209 -6.77 -11.63 -1.99
C ARG A 209 -8.00 -12.18 -2.69
N LYS A 210 -7.76 -12.86 -3.81
CA LYS A 210 -8.79 -13.46 -4.65
C LYS A 210 -8.38 -14.89 -4.98
N PHE A 211 -9.32 -15.81 -4.89
CA PHE A 211 -9.10 -17.24 -5.07
C PHE A 211 -10.23 -17.86 -5.86
N LEU A 212 -9.90 -18.80 -6.74
CA LEU A 212 -10.85 -19.80 -7.21
C LEU A 212 -10.95 -20.89 -6.13
N VAL A 213 -12.16 -21.23 -5.69
CA VAL A 213 -12.41 -22.15 -4.56
C VAL A 213 -13.50 -23.19 -4.85
N GLU A 214 -13.45 -24.32 -4.15
CA GLU A 214 -14.49 -25.35 -4.07
C GLU A 214 -15.09 -25.35 -2.64
N PRO A 215 -16.42 -25.38 -2.48
CA PRO A 215 -17.07 -25.11 -1.19
C PRO A 215 -17.00 -26.26 -0.16
N GLU A 216 -16.68 -27.50 -0.55
CA GLU A 216 -16.81 -28.67 0.34
C GLU A 216 -15.74 -28.77 1.44
N ASP A 217 -14.67 -27.97 1.38
CA ASP A 217 -13.47 -28.17 2.22
C ASP A 217 -13.02 -26.89 2.97
N GLU A 218 -13.93 -25.95 3.22
CA GLU A 218 -13.60 -24.62 3.77
C GLU A 218 -14.37 -24.32 5.06
N LEU A 219 -13.66 -23.99 6.14
CA LEU A 219 -14.28 -23.40 7.32
C LEU A 219 -14.44 -21.89 7.07
N HIS A 220 -15.54 -21.54 6.43
CA HIS A 220 -16.01 -20.17 6.22
C HIS A 220 -17.15 -19.88 7.20
N LEU A 221 -16.93 -18.93 8.11
CA LEU A 221 -17.84 -18.65 9.23
C LEU A 221 -18.23 -17.18 9.25
N SER A 222 -19.49 -16.91 9.57
CA SER A 222 -19.93 -15.57 9.99
C SER A 222 -19.76 -15.44 11.50
N LEU A 223 -18.88 -14.53 11.91
CA LEU A 223 -18.75 -14.08 13.29
C LEU A 223 -19.65 -12.85 13.49
N ASP A 224 -19.53 -12.18 14.64
CA ASP A 224 -20.37 -11.03 15.00
C ASP A 224 -20.15 -9.83 14.09
N ASP A 225 -18.89 -9.42 13.93
CA ASP A 225 -18.54 -8.22 13.18
C ASP A 225 -17.80 -8.55 11.87
N THR A 226 -17.60 -9.82 11.52
CA THR A 226 -16.87 -10.17 10.30
C THR A 226 -17.13 -11.59 9.83
N CYS A 227 -16.84 -11.86 8.56
CA CYS A 227 -16.79 -13.22 8.01
C CYS A 227 -15.33 -13.68 7.93
N VAL A 228 -15.00 -14.81 8.55
CA VAL A 228 -13.65 -15.37 8.54
C VAL A 228 -13.56 -16.62 7.69
N TRP A 229 -12.41 -16.82 7.07
CA TRP A 229 -12.10 -18.06 6.35
C TRP A 229 -10.79 -18.65 6.85
N PHE A 230 -10.87 -19.84 7.45
CA PHE A 230 -9.70 -20.61 7.88
C PHE A 230 -9.28 -21.58 6.78
N ASN A 231 -8.14 -21.31 6.15
CA ASN A 231 -7.62 -22.03 5.01
C ASN A 231 -6.44 -22.95 5.40
N ILE A 232 -6.69 -24.25 5.30
CA ILE A 232 -5.76 -25.35 5.65
C ILE A 232 -4.87 -25.83 4.48
N ASP A 233 -4.89 -25.14 3.33
CA ASP A 233 -4.05 -25.42 2.14
C ASP A 233 -3.88 -26.92 1.81
N ASN A 234 -5.00 -27.59 1.52
CA ASN A 234 -5.02 -29.03 1.26
C ASN A 234 -4.57 -29.33 -0.18
N ARG A 235 -3.30 -29.76 -0.35
CA ARG A 235 -2.67 -30.09 -1.65
C ARG A 235 -3.39 -31.16 -2.48
N ARG A 236 -4.34 -31.92 -1.90
CA ARG A 236 -5.09 -32.96 -2.61
C ARG A 236 -6.20 -32.42 -3.51
N LEU A 237 -6.59 -31.15 -3.37
CA LEU A 237 -7.70 -30.55 -4.10
C LEU A 237 -7.20 -29.76 -5.33
N LYS A 238 -7.86 -29.96 -6.47
CA LYS A 238 -7.41 -29.42 -7.78
C LYS A 238 -7.76 -27.95 -8.01
N ALA A 239 -8.76 -27.39 -7.34
CA ALA A 239 -9.32 -26.09 -7.71
C ALA A 239 -9.17 -25.00 -6.63
N ARG A 240 -7.98 -24.91 -6.02
CA ARG A 240 -7.59 -23.74 -5.22
C ARG A 240 -6.47 -22.99 -5.92
N ARG A 241 -6.83 -21.98 -6.72
CA ARG A 241 -5.87 -21.15 -7.46
C ARG A 241 -6.00 -19.70 -7.02
N LYS A 242 -4.90 -19.13 -6.51
CA LYS A 242 -4.79 -17.68 -6.29
C LYS A 242 -4.97 -16.97 -7.63
N LEU A 243 -5.94 -16.06 -7.68
CA LEU A 243 -6.22 -15.22 -8.83
C LEU A 243 -5.54 -13.85 -8.66
N ASP A 244 -5.47 -13.09 -9.74
CA ASP A 244 -5.08 -11.69 -9.67
C ASP A 244 -6.12 -10.91 -8.86
N ALA A 245 -5.66 -10.10 -7.91
CA ALA A 245 -6.52 -9.30 -7.04
C ALA A 245 -6.62 -7.83 -7.50
N ARG A 246 -5.95 -7.44 -8.61
CA ARG A 246 -6.03 -6.07 -9.15
C ARG A 246 -7.43 -5.71 -9.64
N ASP A 247 -8.19 -6.68 -10.12
CA ASP A 247 -9.59 -6.54 -10.53
C ASP A 247 -10.59 -6.84 -9.39
N SER A 248 -10.11 -6.87 -8.14
CA SER A 248 -10.95 -7.23 -7.00
C SER A 248 -12.03 -6.19 -6.73
N LYS A 249 -13.23 -6.66 -6.38
CA LYS A 249 -14.39 -5.82 -6.02
C LYS A 249 -14.39 -5.40 -4.55
N LEU A 250 -13.37 -5.75 -3.78
CA LEU A 250 -13.20 -5.26 -2.41
C LEU A 250 -12.83 -3.77 -2.45
N ASP A 251 -13.74 -2.89 -2.03
CA ASP A 251 -13.47 -1.46 -1.97
C ASP A 251 -12.82 -1.07 -0.65
N PHE A 252 -12.05 0.04 -0.66
CA PHE A 252 -11.54 0.59 0.60
C PHE A 252 -12.69 1.07 1.49
N PHE A 253 -13.65 1.79 0.90
CA PHE A 253 -14.80 2.36 1.61
C PHE A 253 -16.08 2.30 0.78
N ARG A 254 -17.18 1.89 1.43
CA ARG A 254 -18.55 1.91 0.89
C ARG A 254 -19.45 2.66 1.86
N GLU A 255 -20.42 3.39 1.33
CA GLU A 255 -21.42 4.09 2.13
C GLU A 255 -22.57 3.16 2.51
N ARG A 256 -23.31 3.54 3.57
CA ARG A 256 -24.56 2.88 3.97
C ARG A 256 -24.40 1.37 4.16
N SER A 257 -25.36 0.58 3.67
CA SER A 257 -25.43 -0.88 3.84
C SER A 257 -24.25 -1.69 3.27
N GLY A 258 -23.35 -1.06 2.51
CA GLY A 258 -22.16 -1.72 1.98
C GLY A 258 -20.93 -1.59 2.87
N TYR A 259 -20.99 -0.78 3.94
CA TYR A 259 -19.80 -0.45 4.73
C TYR A 259 -19.19 -1.67 5.42
N GLY A 260 -20.02 -2.60 5.93
CA GLY A 260 -19.55 -3.84 6.57
C GLY A 260 -18.66 -4.73 5.70
N GLU A 261 -18.69 -4.52 4.38
CA GLU A 261 -17.95 -5.32 3.41
C GLU A 261 -16.65 -4.65 2.92
N CYS A 262 -16.31 -3.48 3.46
CA CYS A 262 -15.18 -2.69 2.98
C CYS A 262 -13.93 -2.85 3.85
N GLN A 263 -12.79 -2.42 3.31
CA GLN A 263 -11.51 -2.49 3.98
C GLN A 263 -11.47 -1.61 5.25
N ALA A 264 -12.08 -0.41 5.22
CA ALA A 264 -12.11 0.50 6.36
C ALA A 264 -12.86 -0.09 7.57
N TYR A 265 -14.01 -0.71 7.35
CA TYR A 265 -14.74 -1.43 8.41
C TYR A 265 -13.88 -2.57 8.97
N THR A 266 -13.27 -3.37 8.09
CA THR A 266 -12.41 -4.49 8.49
C THR A 266 -11.19 -4.04 9.31
N TYR A 267 -10.60 -2.88 9.00
CA TYR A 267 -9.58 -2.28 9.85
C TYR A 267 -10.11 -1.94 11.25
N ASN A 268 -11.31 -1.38 11.37
CA ASN A 268 -11.88 -1.08 12.70
C ASN A 268 -12.14 -2.34 13.52
N VAL A 269 -12.62 -3.42 12.90
CA VAL A 269 -12.77 -4.73 13.57
C VAL A 269 -11.43 -5.22 14.10
N VAL A 270 -10.37 -5.19 13.27
CA VAL A 270 -9.02 -5.57 13.68
C VAL A 270 -8.49 -4.67 14.80
N MET A 271 -8.69 -3.37 14.70
CA MET A 271 -8.20 -2.40 15.68
C MET A 271 -8.93 -2.52 17.02
N ASN A 272 -10.23 -2.84 17.03
CA ASN A 272 -10.98 -3.13 18.26
C ASN A 272 -10.43 -4.40 18.93
N ALA A 273 -10.34 -5.50 18.16
CA ALA A 273 -9.79 -6.76 18.65
C ALA A 273 -8.36 -6.61 19.17
N ALA A 274 -7.52 -5.80 18.50
CA ALA A 274 -6.15 -5.53 18.94
C ALA A 274 -6.11 -4.75 20.25
N CYS A 275 -6.87 -3.65 20.38
CA CYS A 275 -6.90 -2.86 21.61
C CYS A 275 -7.48 -3.64 22.79
N GLU A 276 -8.56 -4.40 22.57
CA GLU A 276 -9.16 -5.27 23.59
C GLU A 276 -8.16 -6.31 24.07
N ARG A 277 -7.49 -7.02 23.15
CA ARG A 277 -6.49 -8.03 23.52
C ARG A 277 -5.26 -7.44 24.20
N LEU A 278 -4.80 -6.26 23.79
CA LEU A 278 -3.72 -5.55 24.50
C LEU A 278 -4.15 -5.19 25.92
N SER A 279 -5.41 -4.76 26.11
CA SER A 279 -5.98 -4.45 27.43
C SER A 279 -6.09 -5.70 28.30
N GLU A 280 -6.56 -6.82 27.75
CA GLU A 280 -6.66 -8.12 28.43
C GLU A 280 -5.30 -8.67 28.88
N LEU A 281 -4.25 -8.39 28.11
CA LEU A 281 -2.87 -8.76 28.42
C LEU A 281 -2.16 -7.77 29.34
N GLU A 282 -2.86 -6.70 29.75
CA GLU A 282 -2.33 -5.59 30.56
C GLU A 282 -1.13 -4.88 29.89
N ILE A 283 -1.08 -4.86 28.56
CA ILE A 283 -0.03 -4.15 27.81
C ILE A 283 -0.46 -2.69 27.62
N PRO A 284 0.26 -1.71 28.20
CA PRO A 284 0.00 -0.29 28.00
C PRO A 284 0.17 0.11 26.53
N HIS A 285 -0.89 0.72 25.98
CA HIS A 285 -0.94 1.05 24.56
C HIS A 285 -1.81 2.29 24.29
N GLN A 286 -1.50 2.96 23.18
CA GLN A 286 -2.24 4.12 22.72
C GLN A 286 -2.49 4.03 21.21
N PRO A 287 -3.75 3.97 20.73
CA PRO A 287 -4.05 4.15 19.32
C PRO A 287 -3.51 5.50 18.83
N ILE A 288 -2.86 5.54 17.67
CA ILE A 288 -2.32 6.79 17.12
C ILE A 288 -3.40 7.45 16.27
N PRO A 289 -4.00 8.59 16.69
CA PRO A 289 -4.95 9.29 15.86
C PRO A 289 -4.25 10.13 14.79
N PHE A 290 -5.04 10.60 13.83
CA PHE A 290 -4.64 11.66 12.90
C PHE A 290 -5.61 12.83 13.04
N GLN A 291 -5.07 14.03 13.12
CA GLN A 291 -5.85 15.27 13.09
C GLN A 291 -5.14 16.23 12.13
N ALA A 292 -5.88 16.72 11.13
CA ALA A 292 -5.32 17.68 10.19
C ALA A 292 -5.19 19.04 10.89
N THR A 293 -3.98 19.56 11.02
CA THR A 293 -3.74 20.88 11.63
C THR A 293 -3.70 22.00 10.59
N HIS A 294 -3.56 21.64 9.31
CA HIS A 294 -3.48 22.59 8.21
C HIS A 294 -4.26 22.08 7.00
N GLU A 295 -4.95 22.99 6.32
CA GLU A 295 -5.55 22.77 5.01
C GLU A 295 -4.80 23.61 3.99
N VAL A 296 -4.56 22.99 2.83
CA VAL A 296 -4.05 23.71 1.68
C VAL A 296 -5.21 23.89 0.70
N ASN A 297 -5.77 25.11 0.64
CA ASN A 297 -6.93 25.43 -0.22
C ASN A 297 -6.63 25.22 -1.71
N GLN A 298 -5.38 25.41 -2.09
CA GLN A 298 -4.86 25.16 -3.43
C GLN A 298 -3.48 24.53 -3.28
N PHE A 299 -3.38 23.23 -3.56
CA PHE A 299 -2.07 22.63 -3.82
C PHE A 299 -1.44 23.37 -5.00
N ALA A 300 -0.11 23.39 -5.13
CA ALA A 300 0.60 24.01 -6.26
C ALA A 300 0.34 23.31 -7.62
N THR A 301 -0.87 22.79 -7.85
CA THR A 301 -1.38 22.17 -9.07
C THR A 301 -2.30 23.08 -9.88
N ASP A 302 -2.92 24.10 -9.27
CA ASP A 302 -3.62 25.17 -10.01
C ASP A 302 -2.70 26.37 -10.22
N LEU A 303 -1.50 26.06 -10.71
CA LEU A 303 -0.59 27.09 -11.13
C LEU A 303 -1.10 27.62 -12.46
N ASP A 304 -1.72 28.80 -12.41
CA ASP A 304 -1.84 29.69 -13.56
C ASP A 304 -0.46 30.05 -14.15
N GLN A 305 0.64 29.61 -13.52
CA GLN A 305 2.00 29.73 -14.02
C GLN A 305 2.17 28.95 -15.33
N GLN A 306 2.79 29.63 -16.30
CA GLN A 306 3.17 29.04 -17.56
C GLN A 306 4.43 28.19 -17.38
N LEU A 307 4.55 27.13 -18.19
CA LEU A 307 5.83 26.42 -18.32
C LEU A 307 6.88 27.38 -18.89
N THR A 308 8.11 27.28 -18.40
CA THR A 308 9.21 28.13 -18.86
C THR A 308 9.94 27.53 -20.05
N ASN A 309 9.96 26.20 -20.14
CA ASN A 309 10.62 25.50 -21.23
C ASN A 309 9.76 25.53 -22.49
N THR A 310 10.44 25.40 -23.64
CA THR A 310 9.76 25.06 -24.89
C THR A 310 9.24 23.63 -24.78
N LEU A 311 7.93 23.44 -24.94
CA LEU A 311 7.29 22.12 -24.88
C LEU A 311 7.20 21.48 -26.27
N LEU A 312 7.91 20.37 -26.46
CA LEU A 312 7.82 19.52 -27.64
C LEU A 312 6.86 18.35 -27.34
N VAL A 313 5.81 18.20 -28.15
CA VAL A 313 4.80 17.15 -27.99
C VAL A 313 4.96 16.10 -29.08
N VAL A 314 5.18 14.86 -28.68
CA VAL A 314 5.44 13.73 -29.58
C VAL A 314 4.30 12.73 -29.49
N ASN A 315 3.62 12.46 -30.60
CA ASN A 315 2.69 11.34 -30.70
C ASN A 315 3.47 10.03 -30.90
N ASN A 316 3.46 9.15 -29.90
CA ASN A 316 4.10 7.83 -29.91
C ASN A 316 3.04 6.73 -30.10
N GLY A 317 2.43 6.70 -31.28
CA GLY A 317 1.56 5.62 -31.74
C GLY A 317 0.09 5.72 -31.32
N VAL A 318 -0.38 6.90 -30.91
CA VAL A 318 -1.81 7.14 -30.64
C VAL A 318 -2.56 7.35 -31.95
N GLU A 319 -3.52 6.48 -32.22
CA GLU A 319 -4.39 6.55 -33.39
C GLU A 319 -5.63 7.40 -33.07
N PHE A 320 -5.52 8.71 -33.30
CA PHE A 320 -6.67 9.61 -33.22
C PHE A 320 -7.50 9.53 -34.50
N SER A 321 -8.82 9.66 -34.38
CA SER A 321 -9.65 10.12 -35.49
C SER A 321 -9.37 11.61 -35.74
N ALA A 322 -9.67 12.12 -36.94
CA ALA A 322 -9.43 13.53 -37.27
C ALA A 322 -10.14 14.51 -36.30
N THR A 323 -11.33 14.16 -35.82
CA THR A 323 -12.08 14.96 -34.85
C THR A 323 -11.50 14.87 -33.44
N GLN A 324 -11.04 13.69 -33.03
CA GLN A 324 -10.36 13.51 -31.74
C GLN A 324 -9.05 14.27 -31.71
N GLU A 325 -8.27 14.18 -32.79
CA GLU A 325 -6.97 14.84 -32.92
C GLU A 325 -7.11 16.35 -32.77
N ALA A 326 -7.99 16.95 -33.57
CA ALA A 326 -8.26 18.39 -33.51
C ALA A 326 -8.67 18.83 -32.09
N TYR A 327 -9.67 18.16 -31.50
CA TYR A 327 -10.15 18.54 -30.17
C TYR A 327 -9.10 18.37 -29.07
N PHE A 328 -8.35 17.27 -29.11
CA PHE A 328 -7.32 16.99 -28.12
C PHE A 328 -6.21 18.05 -28.18
N PHE A 329 -5.72 18.38 -29.38
CA PHE A 329 -4.66 19.35 -29.56
C PHE A 329 -5.11 20.80 -29.35
N ASP A 330 -6.38 21.12 -29.61
CA ASP A 330 -6.98 22.41 -29.22
C ASP A 330 -7.04 22.55 -27.70
N THR A 331 -7.49 21.49 -27.00
CA THR A 331 -7.49 21.45 -25.53
C THR A 331 -6.07 21.58 -24.98
N LEU A 332 -5.10 20.92 -25.61
CA LEU A 332 -3.69 20.98 -25.24
C LEU A 332 -3.14 22.40 -25.44
N ALA A 333 -3.49 23.08 -26.52
CA ALA A 333 -3.05 24.45 -26.83
C ALA A 333 -3.52 25.46 -25.78
N ILE A 334 -4.74 25.29 -25.27
CA ILE A 334 -5.29 26.12 -24.18
C ILE A 334 -4.44 25.97 -22.90
N GLN A 335 -4.02 24.74 -22.60
CA GLN A 335 -3.28 24.44 -21.36
C GLN A 335 -1.77 24.67 -21.48
N PHE A 336 -1.23 24.55 -22.69
CA PHE A 336 0.19 24.71 -23.03
C PHE A 336 0.37 25.68 -24.21
N PRO A 337 0.19 27.00 -24.00
CA PRO A 337 0.37 27.97 -25.07
C PRO A 337 1.76 27.87 -25.70
N GLY A 338 1.82 27.78 -27.03
CA GLY A 338 3.09 27.77 -27.77
C GLY A 338 3.83 26.42 -27.81
N TYR A 339 3.21 25.31 -27.41
CA TYR A 339 3.78 23.98 -27.62
C TYR A 339 4.03 23.71 -29.12
N GLN A 340 4.99 22.84 -29.43
CA GLN A 340 5.31 22.44 -30.80
C GLN A 340 5.08 20.94 -30.97
N LEU A 341 4.32 20.56 -31.99
CA LEU A 341 4.27 19.16 -32.42
C LEU A 341 5.62 18.75 -32.97
N TRP A 342 6.15 17.64 -32.47
CA TRP A 342 7.48 17.18 -32.80
C TRP A 342 7.46 15.74 -33.32
N PRO A 343 8.07 15.45 -34.49
CA PRO A 343 8.02 14.11 -35.07
C PRO A 343 8.72 13.06 -34.21
N LEU A 344 8.14 11.86 -34.15
CA LEU A 344 8.74 10.71 -33.45
C LEU A 344 10.15 10.37 -33.98
N ALA A 345 10.40 10.54 -35.28
CA ALA A 345 11.72 10.34 -35.87
C ALA A 345 12.76 11.31 -35.30
N SER A 346 12.38 12.58 -35.09
CA SER A 346 13.25 13.60 -34.49
C SER A 346 13.58 13.31 -33.04
N LEU A 347 12.61 12.80 -32.27
CA LEU A 347 12.83 12.32 -30.91
C LEU A 347 13.84 11.16 -30.89
N LYS A 348 13.65 10.14 -31.74
CA LYS A 348 14.56 8.99 -31.85
C LYS A 348 15.97 9.40 -32.25
N HIS A 349 16.09 10.36 -33.17
CA HIS A 349 17.40 10.90 -33.56
C HIS A 349 18.07 11.63 -32.39
N SER A 350 17.33 12.51 -31.70
CA SER A 350 17.86 13.26 -30.55
C SER A 350 18.27 12.34 -29.40
N GLN A 351 17.56 11.23 -29.20
CA GLN A 351 17.92 10.21 -28.23
C GLN A 351 19.28 9.58 -28.53
N GLN A 352 19.60 9.31 -29.80
CA GLN A 352 20.89 8.75 -30.22
C GLN A 352 22.05 9.73 -29.99
N THR A 353 21.80 11.03 -30.05
CA THR A 353 22.79 12.09 -29.82
C THR A 353 22.81 12.59 -28.37
N GLY A 354 22.09 11.91 -27.46
CA GLY A 354 22.00 12.29 -26.05
C GLY A 354 21.34 13.64 -25.82
N PHE A 355 20.49 14.11 -26.75
CA PHE A 355 19.81 15.40 -26.74
C PHE A 355 20.75 16.62 -26.76
N SER A 356 22.01 16.44 -27.15
CA SER A 356 23.02 17.51 -27.19
C SER A 356 22.69 18.66 -28.15
N GLU A 357 21.82 18.42 -29.13
CA GLU A 357 21.39 19.40 -30.13
C GLU A 357 20.21 20.27 -29.66
N LEU A 358 19.56 19.91 -28.55
CA LEU A 358 18.41 20.65 -28.04
C LEU A 358 18.83 21.74 -27.05
N PRO A 359 18.10 22.87 -27.00
CA PRO A 359 18.28 23.87 -25.96
C PRO A 359 18.06 23.30 -24.56
N ALA A 360 18.83 23.79 -23.58
CA ALA A 360 18.73 23.35 -22.18
C ALA A 360 17.34 23.57 -21.54
N ASN A 361 16.56 24.50 -22.08
CA ASN A 361 15.18 24.80 -21.66
C ASN A 361 14.14 24.07 -22.52
N THR A 362 14.34 22.76 -22.74
CA THR A 362 13.42 21.92 -23.52
C THR A 362 12.70 20.90 -22.62
N SER A 363 11.38 20.87 -22.75
CA SER A 363 10.51 19.85 -22.17
C SER A 363 9.92 18.99 -23.29
N ILE A 364 9.85 17.68 -23.08
CA ILE A 364 9.28 16.73 -24.04
C ILE A 364 8.12 16.00 -23.37
N LEU A 365 6.94 16.09 -24.00
CA LEU A 365 5.75 15.33 -23.66
C LEU A 365 5.52 14.23 -24.69
N VAL A 366 5.60 12.96 -24.26
CA VAL A 366 5.34 11.79 -25.12
C VAL A 366 3.93 11.26 -24.90
N LEU A 367 3.08 11.29 -25.92
CA LEU A 367 1.73 10.71 -25.90
C LEU A 367 1.83 9.22 -26.24
N ASN A 368 1.48 8.33 -25.31
CA ASN A 368 1.65 6.89 -25.48
C ASN A 368 0.31 6.17 -25.61
N ALA A 369 0.16 5.32 -26.62
CA ALA A 369 -1.01 4.46 -26.75
C ALA A 369 -1.06 3.37 -25.66
N VAL A 370 -2.25 3.15 -25.09
CA VAL A 370 -2.51 2.07 -24.13
C VAL A 370 -3.71 1.24 -24.60
N ASP A 371 -3.47 -0.06 -24.75
CA ASP A 371 -4.48 -1.00 -25.25
C ASP A 371 -5.46 -1.38 -24.13
N GLU A 372 -6.69 -1.78 -24.49
CA GLU A 372 -7.79 -2.05 -23.55
C GLU A 372 -7.45 -3.12 -22.49
N GLU A 373 -6.56 -4.06 -22.80
CA GLU A 373 -6.16 -5.13 -21.89
C GLU A 373 -5.13 -4.69 -20.84
N ARG A 374 -4.47 -3.53 -21.02
CA ARG A 374 -3.35 -3.09 -20.16
C ARG A 374 -3.64 -1.78 -19.45
N SER A 375 -3.15 -1.69 -18.22
CA SER A 375 -3.29 -0.48 -17.40
C SER A 375 -2.11 0.51 -17.56
N ASN A 376 -1.06 0.15 -18.31
CA ASN A 376 0.13 0.98 -18.48
C ASN A 376 0.77 0.84 -19.88
N SER A 377 1.70 1.76 -20.18
CA SER A 377 2.39 1.87 -21.46
C SER A 377 3.79 1.23 -21.48
N ILE A 378 4.19 0.52 -20.43
CA ILE A 378 5.54 -0.04 -20.29
C ILE A 378 5.62 -1.35 -21.07
N ARG A 379 6.37 -1.38 -22.17
CA ARG A 379 6.43 -2.53 -23.07
C ARG A 379 7.85 -2.86 -23.49
N GLN A 380 8.13 -4.15 -23.53
CA GLN A 380 9.25 -4.71 -24.28
C GLN A 380 8.78 -4.97 -25.71
N GLN A 381 9.47 -4.44 -26.71
CA GLN A 381 9.09 -4.60 -28.12
C GLN A 381 9.28 -6.04 -28.62
N ASP A 382 10.30 -6.74 -28.12
CA ASP A 382 10.62 -8.09 -28.60
C ASP A 382 9.63 -9.16 -28.10
N ASN A 383 8.87 -8.87 -27.04
CA ASN A 383 7.92 -9.82 -26.48
C ASN A 383 6.74 -9.10 -25.83
N GLU A 384 5.68 -8.94 -26.62
CA GLU A 384 4.45 -8.30 -26.16
C GLU A 384 3.81 -9.07 -24.99
N SER A 385 4.03 -10.37 -24.81
CA SER A 385 3.43 -11.14 -23.72
C SER A 385 3.97 -10.81 -22.32
N VAL A 386 5.08 -10.07 -22.22
CA VAL A 386 5.66 -9.67 -20.94
C VAL A 386 4.96 -8.41 -20.42
N GLU A 387 4.33 -8.53 -19.25
CA GLU A 387 3.70 -7.41 -18.56
C GLU A 387 4.56 -6.89 -17.41
N TYR A 388 4.86 -5.60 -17.45
CA TYR A 388 5.52 -4.89 -16.35
C TYR A 388 4.49 -4.12 -15.54
N ASN A 389 4.48 -4.33 -14.22
CA ASN A 389 3.56 -3.62 -13.32
C ASN A 389 4.03 -2.20 -12.99
N ASP A 390 5.34 -1.95 -13.09
CA ASP A 390 5.94 -0.64 -12.84
C ASP A 390 7.26 -0.48 -13.60
N PHE A 391 7.76 0.75 -13.66
CA PHE A 391 9.01 1.08 -14.35
C PHE A 391 10.24 0.43 -13.71
N TYR A 392 10.23 0.20 -12.40
CA TYR A 392 11.38 -0.37 -11.69
C TYR A 392 11.54 -1.87 -11.98
N ALA A 393 10.45 -2.57 -12.30
CA ALA A 393 10.48 -3.92 -12.84
C ALA A 393 11.14 -3.95 -14.23
N ALA A 394 10.76 -3.03 -15.12
CA ALA A 394 11.39 -2.89 -16.44
C ALA A 394 12.89 -2.55 -16.32
N PHE A 395 13.25 -1.61 -15.45
CA PHE A 395 14.66 -1.28 -15.17
C PHE A 395 15.46 -2.47 -14.65
N ALA A 396 14.87 -3.30 -13.79
CA ALA A 396 15.52 -4.50 -13.29
C ALA A 396 15.86 -5.48 -14.43
N ASP A 397 14.93 -5.69 -15.37
CA ASP A 397 15.14 -6.60 -16.49
C ASP A 397 16.06 -6.00 -17.56
N ALA A 398 15.95 -4.70 -17.85
CA ALA A 398 16.88 -3.99 -18.74
C ALA A 398 18.33 -4.08 -18.25
N ARG A 399 18.58 -4.10 -16.94
CA ARG A 399 19.93 -4.35 -16.39
C ARG A 399 20.38 -5.81 -16.53
N LYS A 400 19.46 -6.79 -16.48
CA LYS A 400 19.82 -8.21 -16.64
C LYS A 400 20.12 -8.54 -18.10
N GLN A 401 19.37 -7.92 -19.00
CA GLN A 401 19.39 -8.16 -20.43
C GLN A 401 19.44 -6.79 -21.14
N PRO A 402 20.64 -6.18 -21.24
CA PRO A 402 20.82 -4.87 -21.89
C PRO A 402 20.41 -4.84 -23.37
N GLU A 403 20.32 -6.01 -24.00
CA GLU A 403 19.93 -6.20 -25.39
C GLU A 403 18.41 -6.09 -25.64
N LEU A 404 17.59 -6.00 -24.59
CA LEU A 404 16.14 -5.89 -24.75
C LEU A 404 15.74 -4.57 -25.40
N ASN A 405 14.87 -4.65 -26.42
CA ASN A 405 14.27 -3.47 -27.02
C ASN A 405 13.04 -3.04 -26.24
N TRP A 406 13.01 -1.77 -25.86
CA TRP A 406 11.90 -1.17 -25.12
C TRP A 406 11.10 -0.22 -26.02
N ASP A 407 9.83 0.02 -25.66
CA ASP A 407 9.08 1.10 -26.27
C ASP A 407 9.79 2.45 -26.05
N THR A 408 9.53 3.41 -26.94
CA THR A 408 10.20 4.72 -26.97
C THR A 408 10.23 5.38 -25.59
N TYR A 409 9.10 5.44 -24.88
CA TYR A 409 9.04 6.20 -23.63
C TYR A 409 9.62 5.42 -22.45
N THR A 410 9.51 4.09 -22.44
CA THR A 410 10.22 3.27 -21.45
C THR A 410 11.73 3.40 -21.62
N GLN A 411 12.26 3.34 -22.85
CA GLN A 411 13.69 3.54 -23.10
C GLN A 411 14.16 4.92 -22.61
N LEU A 412 13.41 5.99 -22.91
CA LEU A 412 13.75 7.34 -22.44
C LEU A 412 13.83 7.45 -20.91
N LYS A 413 12.97 6.73 -20.17
CA LYS A 413 13.06 6.67 -18.71
C LYS A 413 14.27 5.88 -18.22
N LEU A 414 14.62 4.79 -18.90
CA LEU A 414 15.83 4.01 -18.63
C LEU A 414 17.06 4.89 -18.82
N ASP A 415 17.18 5.52 -19.99
CA ASP A 415 18.27 6.45 -20.33
C ASP A 415 18.39 7.57 -19.29
N ARG A 416 17.26 8.15 -18.85
CA ARG A 416 17.25 9.16 -17.79
C ARG A 416 17.80 8.62 -16.48
N LEU A 417 17.33 7.47 -16.01
CA LEU A 417 17.77 6.88 -14.75
C LEU A 417 19.25 6.48 -14.81
N GLN A 418 19.69 5.83 -15.89
CA GLN A 418 21.09 5.51 -16.12
C GLN A 418 21.97 6.76 -16.20
N GLY A 419 21.51 7.81 -16.87
CA GLY A 419 22.18 9.10 -16.94
C GLY A 419 22.43 9.67 -15.55
N TRP A 420 21.42 9.68 -14.67
CA TRP A 420 21.60 10.09 -13.27
C TRP A 420 22.62 9.24 -12.51
N LEU A 421 22.54 7.91 -12.63
CA LEU A 421 23.47 6.99 -11.96
C LEU A 421 24.92 7.16 -12.45
N ASN A 422 25.09 7.53 -13.72
CA ASN A 422 26.40 7.78 -14.34
C ASN A 422 26.86 9.24 -14.23
N GLN A 423 26.17 10.08 -13.46
CA GLN A 423 26.46 11.51 -13.31
C GLN A 423 26.44 12.30 -14.65
N GLN A 424 25.63 11.83 -15.60
CA GLN A 424 25.37 12.46 -16.90
C GLN A 424 23.85 12.48 -17.16
N PRO A 425 23.07 13.25 -16.37
CA PRO A 425 21.63 13.32 -16.54
C PRO A 425 21.26 13.88 -17.92
N LEU A 426 20.13 13.42 -18.47
CA LEU A 426 19.64 13.95 -19.74
C LEU A 426 19.35 15.45 -19.62
N PRO A 427 19.73 16.28 -20.61
CA PRO A 427 19.61 17.74 -20.55
C PRO A 427 18.18 18.24 -20.85
N VAL A 428 17.17 17.37 -20.71
CA VAL A 428 15.77 17.65 -21.08
C VAL A 428 14.81 17.18 -20.00
N VAL A 429 13.69 17.91 -19.86
CA VAL A 429 12.60 17.52 -18.96
C VAL A 429 11.68 16.55 -19.70
N LEU A 430 11.64 15.29 -19.24
CA LEU A 430 10.80 14.25 -19.84
C LEU A 430 9.49 14.01 -19.07
N GLN A 431 8.38 13.97 -19.79
CA GLN A 431 7.06 13.57 -19.31
C GLN A 431 6.31 12.72 -20.36
N GLY A 432 5.37 11.90 -19.91
CA GLY A 432 4.54 11.11 -20.80
C GLY A 432 3.10 11.10 -20.34
N MET A 433 2.20 10.99 -21.31
CA MET A 433 0.76 10.96 -21.10
C MET A 433 0.20 9.75 -21.83
N ASN A 434 -0.39 8.82 -21.08
CA ASN A 434 -1.05 7.66 -21.67
C ASN A 434 -2.37 8.10 -22.30
N ILE A 435 -2.65 7.69 -23.53
CA ILE A 435 -3.93 7.86 -24.20
C ILE A 435 -4.57 6.48 -24.31
N ASP A 436 -5.62 6.26 -23.52
CA ASP A 436 -6.37 5.01 -23.43
C ASP A 436 -7.71 5.15 -24.16
N ARG A 437 -8.36 4.02 -24.45
CA ARG A 437 -9.67 4.02 -25.11
C ARG A 437 -10.70 4.86 -24.36
N LYS A 438 -10.69 4.81 -23.03
CA LYS A 438 -11.60 5.58 -22.17
C LYS A 438 -11.48 7.09 -22.40
N LEU A 439 -10.26 7.61 -22.59
CA LEU A 439 -10.03 9.02 -22.91
C LEU A 439 -10.49 9.35 -24.33
N LEU A 440 -10.24 8.47 -25.30
CA LEU A 440 -10.70 8.67 -26.69
C LEU A 440 -12.23 8.69 -26.77
N ASP A 441 -12.91 7.75 -26.11
CA ASP A 441 -14.38 7.71 -26.01
C ASP A 441 -14.95 8.94 -25.29
N ALA A 442 -14.21 9.47 -24.30
CA ALA A 442 -14.59 10.70 -23.61
C ALA A 442 -14.49 11.90 -24.56
N ILE A 443 -13.43 12.00 -25.37
CA ILE A 443 -13.25 13.06 -26.38
C ILE A 443 -14.38 13.00 -27.42
N ASP A 444 -14.69 11.81 -27.94
CA ASP A 444 -15.80 11.62 -28.89
C ASP A 444 -17.13 12.10 -28.30
N LEU A 445 -17.44 11.69 -27.07
CA LEU A 445 -18.66 12.10 -26.39
C LEU A 445 -18.73 13.63 -26.20
N ILE A 446 -17.61 14.27 -25.83
CA ILE A 446 -17.57 15.71 -25.63
C ILE A 446 -17.84 16.43 -26.95
N ASN A 447 -17.11 16.04 -28.00
CA ASN A 447 -17.26 16.59 -29.34
C ASN A 447 -18.69 16.45 -29.87
N GLU A 448 -19.23 15.24 -29.83
CA GLU A 448 -20.59 14.94 -30.29
C GLU A 448 -21.62 15.82 -29.58
N ARG A 449 -21.55 15.89 -28.23
CA ARG A 449 -22.52 16.66 -27.44
C ARG A 449 -22.38 18.16 -27.63
N SER A 450 -21.16 18.68 -27.76
CA SER A 450 -20.95 20.10 -28.01
C SER A 450 -21.47 20.53 -29.38
N ALA A 451 -21.42 19.63 -30.38
CA ALA A 451 -21.87 19.92 -31.74
C ALA A 451 -23.38 19.69 -31.92
N SER A 452 -23.96 18.67 -31.25
CA SER A 452 -25.35 18.25 -31.47
C SER A 452 -26.38 19.13 -30.76
N ASP A 453 -26.12 19.55 -29.52
CA ASP A 453 -27.05 20.33 -28.70
C ASP A 453 -26.30 21.17 -27.65
N PRO A 454 -25.84 22.39 -28.02
CA PRO A 454 -25.08 23.25 -27.12
C PRO A 454 -25.83 23.66 -25.86
N ALA A 455 -27.17 23.78 -25.93
CA ALA A 455 -27.97 24.15 -24.76
C ALA A 455 -28.04 23.02 -23.74
N GLN A 456 -28.23 21.79 -24.20
CA GLN A 456 -28.23 20.61 -23.33
C GLN A 456 -26.82 20.28 -22.81
N TYR A 457 -25.77 20.58 -23.58
CA TYR A 457 -24.37 20.44 -23.18
C TYR A 457 -24.08 21.21 -21.88
N GLU A 458 -24.41 22.50 -21.84
CA GLU A 458 -24.20 23.33 -20.65
C GLU A 458 -25.00 22.84 -19.44
N ILE A 459 -26.25 22.44 -19.65
CA ILE A 459 -27.09 21.86 -18.59
C ILE A 459 -26.45 20.58 -18.03
N ASP A 460 -25.95 19.69 -18.89
CA ASP A 460 -25.36 18.43 -18.47
C ASP A 460 -24.02 18.61 -17.74
N LEU A 461 -23.25 19.66 -18.03
CA LEU A 461 -22.03 19.98 -17.28
C LEU A 461 -22.28 20.41 -15.82
N THR A 462 -23.44 20.99 -15.54
CA THR A 462 -23.81 21.38 -14.16
C THR A 462 -24.20 20.18 -13.30
N LYS A 463 -24.68 19.07 -13.90
CA LYS A 463 -25.13 17.86 -13.21
C LYS A 463 -23.95 17.05 -12.63
N PRO A 464 -23.84 16.84 -11.30
CA PRO A 464 -22.70 16.19 -10.64
C PRO A 464 -22.34 14.78 -11.12
N HIS A 465 -23.29 14.03 -11.69
CA HIS A 465 -23.12 12.65 -12.13
C HIS A 465 -23.40 12.43 -13.62
N SER A 466 -23.38 13.49 -14.44
CA SER A 466 -23.56 13.30 -15.87
C SER A 466 -22.34 12.62 -16.48
N ARG A 467 -22.58 11.80 -17.52
CA ARG A 467 -21.53 11.17 -18.30
C ARG A 467 -20.62 12.21 -18.97
N LEU A 468 -21.21 13.33 -19.43
CA LEU A 468 -20.48 14.45 -20.04
C LEU A 468 -19.54 15.13 -19.03
N LYS A 469 -20.03 15.49 -17.83
CA LYS A 469 -19.18 16.10 -16.79
C LYS A 469 -18.04 15.18 -16.40
N SER A 470 -18.31 13.88 -16.30
CA SER A 470 -17.29 12.86 -16.02
C SER A 470 -16.23 12.79 -17.13
N ALA A 471 -16.64 12.85 -18.40
CA ALA A 471 -15.74 12.86 -19.55
C ALA A 471 -14.87 14.12 -19.60
N VAL A 472 -15.46 15.31 -19.43
CA VAL A 472 -14.72 16.58 -19.36
C VAL A 472 -13.75 16.60 -18.19
N THR A 473 -14.19 16.15 -17.02
CA THR A 473 -13.34 16.07 -15.82
C THR A 473 -12.17 15.11 -16.04
N LEU A 474 -12.39 13.96 -16.71
CA LEU A 474 -11.33 13.01 -17.05
C LEU A 474 -10.24 13.66 -17.92
N LEU A 475 -10.62 14.34 -19.00
CA LEU A 475 -9.66 15.00 -19.89
C LEU A 475 -8.91 16.13 -19.17
N ASN A 476 -9.64 17.05 -18.54
CA ASN A 476 -9.06 18.22 -17.88
C ASN A 476 -8.14 17.83 -16.73
N SER A 477 -8.54 16.87 -15.90
CA SER A 477 -7.70 16.40 -14.80
C SER A 477 -6.41 15.75 -15.30
N LYS A 478 -6.46 14.99 -16.40
CA LYS A 478 -5.29 14.35 -17.00
C LYS A 478 -4.31 15.38 -17.56
N VAL A 479 -4.80 16.38 -18.30
CA VAL A 479 -3.96 17.46 -18.85
C VAL A 479 -3.38 18.34 -17.74
N ARG A 480 -4.19 18.77 -16.77
CA ARG A 480 -3.74 19.59 -15.63
C ARG A 480 -2.67 18.87 -14.80
N ARG A 481 -2.85 17.56 -14.58
CA ARG A 481 -1.85 16.73 -13.91
C ARG A 481 -0.53 16.72 -14.69
N ILE A 482 -0.56 16.54 -16.01
CA ILE A 482 0.66 16.57 -16.84
C ILE A 482 1.34 17.93 -16.78
N LYS A 483 0.58 19.03 -16.82
CA LYS A 483 1.11 20.39 -16.67
C LYS A 483 1.82 20.56 -15.32
N THR A 484 1.18 20.11 -14.25
CA THR A 484 1.76 20.13 -12.90
C THR A 484 3.06 19.32 -12.84
N GLU A 485 3.05 18.09 -13.33
CA GLU A 485 4.22 17.20 -13.30
C GLU A 485 5.39 17.76 -14.14
N LEU A 486 5.10 18.41 -15.28
CA LEU A 486 6.10 19.13 -16.07
C LEU A 486 6.66 20.32 -15.31
N TRP A 487 5.80 21.19 -14.77
CA TRP A 487 6.23 22.36 -14.01
C TRP A 487 7.16 21.98 -12.86
N PHE A 488 6.78 20.98 -12.04
CA PHE A 488 7.66 20.53 -10.94
C PHE A 488 9.02 20.04 -11.43
N LYS A 489 9.07 19.35 -12.58
CA LYS A 489 10.34 18.88 -13.15
C LYS A 489 11.18 20.04 -13.69
N GLU A 490 10.57 21.03 -14.35
CA GLU A 490 11.25 22.24 -14.80
C GLU A 490 11.81 23.03 -13.63
N SER A 491 11.01 23.23 -12.59
CA SER A 491 11.42 23.95 -11.39
C SER A 491 12.56 23.23 -10.66
N LEU A 492 12.51 21.89 -10.61
CA LEU A 492 13.55 21.07 -9.98
C LEU A 492 14.87 21.06 -10.77
N LEU A 493 14.78 20.81 -12.09
CA LEU A 493 15.94 20.49 -12.92
C LEU A 493 16.57 21.70 -13.62
N ASN A 494 15.76 22.71 -13.97
CA ASN A 494 16.21 23.84 -14.78
C ASN A 494 16.23 25.14 -13.99
N GLN A 495 15.16 25.44 -13.25
CA GLN A 495 15.04 26.71 -12.55
C GLN A 495 15.71 26.69 -11.17
N HIS A 496 15.79 25.51 -10.56
CA HIS A 496 16.24 25.28 -9.17
C HIS A 496 15.51 26.13 -8.12
N HIS A 497 14.35 26.68 -8.45
CA HIS A 497 13.57 27.57 -7.61
C HIS A 497 12.10 27.18 -7.70
N ILE A 498 11.43 27.08 -6.55
CA ILE A 498 10.01 26.79 -6.44
C ILE A 498 9.39 27.91 -5.60
N PRO A 499 8.49 28.73 -6.16
CA PRO A 499 7.74 29.68 -5.37
C PRO A 499 6.82 28.88 -4.43
N LEU A 500 7.03 29.05 -3.12
CA LEU A 500 6.22 28.44 -2.09
C LEU A 500 5.47 29.51 -1.30
N PRO A 501 4.44 29.14 -0.53
CA PRO A 501 3.94 30.03 0.54
C PRO A 501 5.08 30.42 1.49
N ASP A 502 4.87 31.46 2.30
CA ASP A 502 5.78 31.90 3.37
C ASP A 502 6.03 30.73 4.35
N LEU A 503 7.01 29.89 4.01
CA LEU A 503 7.55 28.88 4.89
C LEU A 503 8.70 29.51 5.67
N ALA A 504 8.86 29.08 6.92
CA ALA A 504 10.02 29.46 7.72
C ALA A 504 11.31 29.06 6.99
N ASP A 505 12.34 29.90 7.13
CA ASP A 505 13.67 29.58 6.61
C ASP A 505 14.12 28.22 7.18
N GLY A 506 14.76 27.43 6.35
CA GLY A 506 15.13 26.07 6.72
C GLY A 506 15.98 25.38 5.67
N HIS A 507 16.64 24.30 6.07
CA HIS A 507 17.54 23.54 5.20
C HIS A 507 17.22 22.05 5.36
N TYR A 508 16.83 21.42 4.27
CA TYR A 508 16.28 20.07 4.27
C TYR A 508 16.87 19.21 3.17
N THR A 509 16.97 17.90 3.40
CA THR A 509 17.14 16.92 2.30
C THR A 509 15.99 15.94 2.30
N ALA A 510 15.26 15.90 1.20
CA ALA A 510 14.22 14.90 0.95
C ALA A 510 14.83 13.69 0.24
N TYR A 511 14.59 12.50 0.77
CA TYR A 511 15.03 11.23 0.22
C TYR A 511 13.84 10.38 -0.21
N ALA A 512 13.96 9.69 -1.34
CA ALA A 512 12.99 8.72 -1.83
C ALA A 512 13.68 7.39 -2.16
N VAL A 513 13.24 6.30 -1.54
CA VAL A 513 13.85 4.98 -1.71
C VAL A 513 13.00 4.08 -2.61
N ARG A 514 13.67 3.34 -3.50
CA ARG A 514 13.07 2.27 -4.31
C ARG A 514 13.95 1.03 -4.30
N LYS A 515 13.37 -0.12 -3.98
CA LYS A 515 14.05 -1.42 -4.06
C LYS A 515 13.55 -2.17 -5.28
N THR A 516 14.46 -2.60 -6.14
CA THR A 516 14.14 -3.51 -7.23
C THR A 516 14.38 -4.95 -6.78
N LYS A 517 13.61 -5.91 -7.30
CA LYS A 517 13.60 -7.32 -6.83
C LYS A 517 14.93 -8.07 -6.95
N SER A 518 15.96 -7.47 -7.55
CA SER A 518 17.25 -8.13 -7.80
C SER A 518 18.47 -7.22 -7.65
N TYR A 519 18.31 -5.94 -7.28
CA TYR A 519 19.42 -4.99 -7.26
C TYR A 519 19.49 -4.16 -5.98
N LEU A 520 20.54 -3.36 -5.92
CA LEU A 520 20.75 -2.37 -4.89
C LEU A 520 19.56 -1.40 -4.81
N PRO A 521 19.21 -0.94 -3.60
CA PRO A 521 18.29 0.17 -3.43
C PRO A 521 18.73 1.39 -4.24
N LEU A 522 17.77 2.04 -4.89
CA LEU A 522 17.90 3.36 -5.49
C LEU A 522 17.46 4.41 -4.46
N LEU A 523 18.26 5.46 -4.33
CA LEU A 523 18.02 6.61 -3.48
C LEU A 523 17.94 7.86 -4.36
N GLY A 524 16.74 8.39 -4.57
CA GLY A 524 16.59 9.75 -5.07
C GLY A 524 16.74 10.73 -3.92
N TYR A 525 17.46 11.84 -4.12
CA TYR A 525 17.59 12.90 -3.12
C TYR A 525 17.41 14.28 -3.75
N VAL A 526 16.88 15.20 -2.94
CA VAL A 526 16.73 16.62 -3.27
C VAL A 526 17.06 17.42 -2.00
N GLU A 527 18.14 18.20 -2.05
CA GLU A 527 18.50 19.16 -1.04
C GLU A 527 17.87 20.52 -1.32
N LEU A 528 17.25 21.10 -0.31
CA LEU A 528 16.33 22.23 -0.38
C LEU A 528 16.70 23.25 0.69
N LYS A 529 16.77 24.52 0.32
CA LYS A 529 16.87 25.65 1.25
C LYS A 529 15.67 26.57 1.07
N ILE A 530 15.04 26.93 2.18
CA ILE A 530 14.00 27.94 2.23
C ILE A 530 14.67 29.20 2.74
N GLU A 531 14.69 30.24 1.93
CA GLU A 531 15.27 31.55 2.25
C GLU A 531 14.32 32.62 1.71
N HIS A 532 13.89 33.56 2.55
CA HIS A 532 13.04 34.69 2.16
C HIS A 532 11.72 34.28 1.48
N GLY A 533 11.09 33.20 1.96
CA GLY A 533 9.84 32.69 1.41
C GLY A 533 9.98 32.00 0.04
N GLN A 534 11.20 31.70 -0.39
CA GLN A 534 11.46 30.93 -1.61
C GLN A 534 12.16 29.62 -1.30
N LEU A 535 11.73 28.54 -1.96
CA LEU A 535 12.44 27.28 -1.91
C LEU A 535 13.43 27.21 -3.07
N ARG A 536 14.70 27.06 -2.71
CA ARG A 536 15.82 26.85 -3.60
C ARG A 536 16.27 25.40 -3.54
N VAL A 537 16.39 24.77 -4.69
CA VAL A 537 17.02 23.47 -4.86
C VAL A 537 18.53 23.68 -4.85
N VAL A 538 19.22 23.06 -3.89
CA VAL A 538 20.67 23.14 -3.73
C VAL A 538 21.35 22.04 -4.52
N ASP A 539 20.83 20.82 -4.38
CA ASP A 539 21.39 19.63 -5.00
C ASP A 539 20.28 18.61 -5.27
N THR A 540 20.47 17.78 -6.29
CA THR A 540 19.54 16.70 -6.65
C THR A 540 20.29 15.57 -7.29
N GLY A 541 19.89 14.33 -7.02
CA GLY A 541 20.47 13.20 -7.71
C GLY A 541 19.82 11.88 -7.42
N ILE A 542 20.42 10.84 -7.99
CA ILE A 542 20.08 9.45 -7.74
C ILE A 542 21.36 8.70 -7.44
N ALA A 543 21.40 8.03 -6.29
CA ALA A 543 22.46 7.11 -5.90
C ALA A 543 21.93 5.67 -5.85
N GLU A 544 22.82 4.69 -5.94
CA GLU A 544 22.48 3.29 -5.71
C GLU A 544 23.44 2.65 -4.71
N GLY A 545 22.90 1.87 -3.76
CA GLY A 545 23.72 1.27 -2.73
C GLY A 545 22.93 0.63 -1.61
N LYS A 546 23.60 -0.23 -0.84
CA LYS A 546 23.08 -0.63 0.48
C LYS A 546 23.19 0.55 1.44
N LEU A 547 22.45 0.49 2.54
CA LEU A 547 22.42 1.56 3.54
C LEU A 547 23.83 1.98 3.98
N ASP A 548 24.71 1.02 4.30
CA ASP A 548 26.07 1.30 4.77
C ASP A 548 26.94 2.06 3.75
N TYR A 549 26.66 1.94 2.45
CA TYR A 549 27.34 2.71 1.40
C TYR A 549 26.68 4.07 1.21
N LEU A 550 25.35 4.09 1.14
CA LEU A 550 24.59 5.33 0.98
C LEU A 550 24.77 6.29 2.16
N SER A 551 25.03 5.78 3.36
CA SER A 551 25.30 6.60 4.55
C SER A 551 26.68 7.25 4.54
N VAL A 552 27.61 6.83 3.68
CA VAL A 552 28.89 7.53 3.50
C VAL A 552 28.67 8.86 2.79
N ASP A 553 27.91 8.82 1.68
CA ASP A 553 27.63 10.01 0.87
C ASP A 553 26.47 10.85 1.45
N HIS A 554 25.55 10.21 2.17
CA HIS A 554 24.42 10.85 2.86
C HIS A 554 24.40 10.46 4.35
N PRO A 555 25.24 11.10 5.19
CA PRO A 555 25.39 10.74 6.61
C PRO A 555 24.11 10.74 7.43
N SER A 556 23.11 11.55 7.04
CA SER A 556 21.79 11.58 7.67
C SER A 556 21.13 10.19 7.70
N LEU A 557 21.34 9.36 6.66
CA LEU A 557 20.79 8.02 6.55
C LEU A 557 21.39 7.03 7.56
N GLY A 558 22.56 7.33 8.14
CA GLY A 558 23.16 6.49 9.20
C GLY A 558 22.30 6.37 10.46
N ARG A 559 21.26 7.21 10.60
CA ARG A 559 20.25 7.12 11.66
C ARG A 559 19.23 5.99 11.46
N LEU A 560 19.15 5.43 10.26
CA LEU A 560 18.24 4.33 9.93
C LEU A 560 18.88 2.99 10.29
N LYS A 561 18.08 2.04 10.80
CA LYS A 561 18.49 0.64 10.92
C LYS A 561 18.42 -0.09 9.57
N LYS A 562 17.49 0.33 8.71
CA LYS A 562 17.20 -0.32 7.43
C LYS A 562 16.48 0.63 6.48
N LEU A 563 16.76 0.48 5.19
CA LEU A 563 15.97 1.12 4.13
C LEU A 563 14.75 0.27 3.80
N PHE A 564 13.57 0.90 3.77
CA PHE A 564 12.34 0.26 3.31
C PHE A 564 12.04 0.67 1.87
N ASP A 565 11.39 -0.22 1.11
CA ASP A 565 10.93 0.15 -0.22
C ASP A 565 9.85 1.24 -0.11
N LYS A 566 9.70 2.06 -1.15
CA LYS A 566 8.70 3.13 -1.22
C LYS A 566 8.70 4.13 -0.05
N SER A 567 9.85 4.29 0.58
CA SER A 567 9.98 5.17 1.76
C SER A 567 10.39 6.57 1.37
N PHE A 568 9.92 7.53 2.17
CA PHE A 568 10.28 8.93 2.06
C PHE A 568 10.83 9.40 3.41
N TYR A 569 11.96 10.09 3.37
CA TYR A 569 12.61 10.65 4.54
C TYR A 569 12.85 12.14 4.31
N LEU A 570 12.69 12.94 5.34
CA LEU A 570 13.03 14.36 5.33
C LEU A 570 14.06 14.59 6.43
N TYR A 571 15.27 14.95 6.05
CA TYR A 571 16.30 15.35 6.99
C TYR A 571 16.25 16.86 7.18
N ASP A 572 16.11 17.31 8.43
CA ASP A 572 16.26 18.71 8.82
C ASP A 572 17.72 18.92 9.26
N HIS A 573 18.48 19.70 8.47
CA HIS A 573 19.89 19.99 8.75
C HIS A 573 20.05 20.92 9.95
N THR A 574 19.07 21.78 10.21
CA THR A 574 19.11 22.73 11.32
C THR A 574 18.88 22.01 12.65
N ALA A 575 17.89 21.12 12.71
CA ALA A 575 17.57 20.35 13.90
C ALA A 575 18.43 19.07 14.07
N ASP A 576 19.14 18.66 13.02
CA ASP A 576 19.86 17.38 12.93
C ASP A 576 18.96 16.14 13.14
N VAL A 577 17.74 16.19 12.62
CA VAL A 577 16.73 15.15 12.78
C VAL A 577 16.34 14.55 11.44
N LEU A 578 16.35 13.22 11.35
CA LEU A 578 15.78 12.49 10.21
C LEU A 578 14.32 12.14 10.50
N LEU A 579 13.42 12.93 9.92
CA LEU A 579 11.99 12.69 9.99
C LEU A 579 11.62 11.58 8.99
N THR A 580 11.06 10.50 9.52
CA THR A 580 10.47 9.45 8.70
C THR A 580 8.97 9.60 8.75
N THR A 581 8.36 10.01 7.64
CA THR A 581 6.90 10.13 7.59
C THR A 581 6.29 8.73 7.50
N TYR A 582 6.61 7.97 6.44
CA TYR A 582 5.99 6.67 6.14
C TYR A 582 6.96 5.72 5.44
N ASN A 583 6.76 4.42 5.64
CA ASN A 583 7.44 3.37 4.88
C ASN A 583 6.43 2.34 4.34
N SER A 584 6.84 1.41 3.47
CA SER A 584 5.94 0.43 2.84
C SER A 584 5.10 -0.41 3.83
N SER A 585 5.56 -0.54 5.08
CA SER A 585 4.95 -1.35 6.13
C SER A 585 4.29 -0.51 7.23
N ARG A 586 4.56 0.79 7.28
CA ARG A 586 4.03 1.76 8.24
C ARG A 586 3.46 2.96 7.50
N VAL A 587 2.23 2.81 7.01
CA VAL A 587 1.45 3.89 6.38
C VAL A 587 0.16 4.07 7.19
N PRO A 588 -0.05 5.22 7.86
CA PRO A 588 -1.32 5.54 8.48
C PRO A 588 -2.42 5.57 7.43
N ARG A 589 -3.50 4.87 7.73
CA ARG A 589 -4.73 4.86 6.95
C ARG A 589 -5.81 5.45 7.82
N LEU A 590 -6.57 6.39 7.28
CA LEU A 590 -7.71 6.98 7.97
C LEU A 590 -8.88 5.99 7.82
N ILE A 591 -9.27 5.38 8.94
CA ILE A 591 -10.21 4.25 8.94
C ILE A 591 -11.56 4.58 9.58
N GLY A 592 -11.69 5.73 10.24
CA GLY A 592 -12.93 6.13 10.90
C GLY A 592 -12.70 7.29 11.86
N PRO A 593 -13.73 7.75 12.58
CA PRO A 593 -13.60 8.69 13.68
C PRO A 593 -12.87 8.04 14.86
N ALA A 594 -12.05 8.81 15.59
CA ALA A 594 -11.37 8.33 16.80
C ALA A 594 -12.29 8.31 18.03
N GLN A 595 -13.37 9.10 18.01
CA GLN A 595 -14.16 9.41 19.20
C GLN A 595 -15.24 8.37 19.55
N PHE A 596 -15.57 7.43 18.64
CA PHE A 596 -16.53 6.35 18.92
C PHE A 596 -16.27 5.11 18.08
N ASN A 597 -16.80 3.96 18.52
CA ASN A 597 -16.68 2.70 17.80
C ASN A 597 -17.63 2.63 16.60
N ILE A 598 -17.07 2.72 15.40
CA ILE A 598 -17.87 2.67 14.18
C ILE A 598 -18.46 1.28 13.89
N VAL A 599 -17.85 0.22 14.41
CA VAL A 599 -18.33 -1.16 14.22
C VAL A 599 -19.69 -1.31 14.91
N ASP A 600 -19.76 -0.95 16.20
CA ASP A 600 -21.00 -1.01 16.98
C ASP A 600 -22.10 -0.12 16.39
N SER A 601 -21.73 1.11 15.99
CA SER A 601 -22.66 2.06 15.37
C SER A 601 -23.24 1.51 14.07
N TYR A 602 -22.43 0.84 13.25
CA TYR A 602 -22.89 0.22 12.01
C TYR A 602 -23.75 -1.02 12.28
N ALA A 603 -23.34 -1.89 13.19
CA ALA A 603 -24.10 -3.08 13.58
C ALA A 603 -25.50 -2.70 14.07
N TYR A 604 -25.61 -1.65 14.90
CA TYR A 604 -26.88 -1.10 15.33
C TYR A 604 -27.75 -0.61 14.15
N GLN A 605 -27.16 0.10 13.18
CA GLN A 605 -27.88 0.57 11.98
C GLN A 605 -28.40 -0.59 11.11
N GLU A 606 -27.65 -1.69 10.96
CA GLU A 606 -28.13 -2.88 10.25
C GLU A 606 -29.29 -3.58 10.98
N GLN A 607 -29.26 -3.58 12.33
CA GLN A 607 -30.38 -4.12 13.13
C GLN A 607 -31.65 -3.28 12.95
N GLU A 608 -31.53 -1.95 13.05
CA GLU A 608 -32.66 -1.02 12.83
C GLU A 608 -33.22 -1.12 11.42
N LYS A 609 -32.35 -1.24 10.41
CA LYS A 609 -32.77 -1.52 9.03
C LYS A 609 -33.55 -2.82 8.94
N THR A 610 -33.03 -3.91 9.49
CA THR A 610 -33.69 -5.22 9.47
C THR A 610 -35.08 -5.14 10.13
N LEU A 611 -35.19 -4.38 11.22
CA LEU A 611 -36.46 -4.15 11.91
C LEU A 611 -37.44 -3.32 11.07
N ALA A 612 -36.97 -2.26 10.41
CA ALA A 612 -37.79 -1.44 9.50
C ALA A 612 -38.28 -2.25 8.29
N GLU A 613 -37.39 -3.02 7.66
CA GLU A 613 -37.73 -3.89 6.51
C GLU A 613 -38.76 -4.96 6.90
N ARG A 614 -38.66 -5.54 8.10
CA ARG A 614 -39.68 -6.46 8.65
C ARG A 614 -41.04 -5.80 8.86
N LYS A 615 -41.07 -4.48 9.09
CA LYS A 615 -42.31 -3.69 9.20
C LYS A 615 -42.82 -3.19 7.84
N GLY A 616 -42.09 -3.44 6.75
CA GLY A 616 -42.41 -2.96 5.41
C GLY A 616 -41.95 -1.52 5.13
N ASP A 617 -41.18 -0.93 6.04
CA ASP A 617 -40.66 0.43 5.92
C ASP A 617 -39.30 0.46 5.20
N LYS A 618 -38.94 1.61 4.60
CA LYS A 618 -37.62 1.85 4.04
C LYS A 618 -36.71 2.50 5.08
N PHE A 619 -35.54 1.91 5.33
CA PHE A 619 -34.53 2.51 6.21
C PHE A 619 -33.66 3.52 5.47
N ASN A 620 -33.60 4.76 5.97
CA ASN A 620 -32.75 5.84 5.45
C ASN A 620 -31.77 6.39 6.51
N GLY A 621 -31.67 5.77 7.69
CA GLY A 621 -30.95 6.30 8.86
C GLY A 621 -29.44 6.05 8.87
N TYR A 622 -28.83 5.74 7.72
CA TYR A 622 -27.38 5.50 7.69
C TYR A 622 -26.59 6.78 7.93
N ALA A 623 -25.70 6.77 8.93
CA ALA A 623 -24.80 7.88 9.25
C ALA A 623 -23.44 7.80 8.54
N ILE A 624 -23.13 6.66 7.91
CA ILE A 624 -21.83 6.41 7.26
C ILE A 624 -21.85 6.92 5.82
N THR A 625 -21.24 8.09 5.59
CA THR A 625 -21.13 8.73 4.27
C THR A 625 -19.73 9.34 4.06
N ARG A 626 -19.36 9.68 2.80
CA ARG A 626 -18.04 10.25 2.45
C ARG A 626 -17.90 11.76 2.69
N SER A 627 -18.80 12.41 3.43
CA SER A 627 -18.81 13.88 3.51
C SER A 627 -17.81 14.43 4.56
N ALA A 628 -17.40 15.68 4.40
CA ALA A 628 -16.49 16.40 5.31
C ALA A 628 -17.23 17.22 6.38
N LYS A 629 -18.57 17.28 6.33
CA LYS A 629 -19.37 18.14 7.21
C LYS A 629 -19.67 17.49 8.58
N PRO A 630 -19.48 18.18 9.72
CA PRO A 630 -19.62 17.59 11.06
C PRO A 630 -21.00 17.02 11.37
N ASP A 631 -22.05 17.58 10.77
CA ASP A 631 -23.47 17.24 10.97
C ASP A 631 -23.91 16.00 10.17
N GLN A 632 -23.04 15.41 9.34
CA GLN A 632 -23.40 14.33 8.43
C GLN A 632 -22.45 13.12 8.41
N ASN A 633 -21.40 13.04 9.24
CA ASN A 633 -20.28 12.15 8.87
C ASN A 633 -19.56 11.33 9.93
N VAL A 634 -19.28 10.11 9.49
CA VAL A 634 -18.22 9.20 9.92
C VAL A 634 -17.20 9.13 8.77
N LEU A 635 -16.11 9.90 8.88
CA LEU A 635 -15.08 9.99 7.84
C LEU A 635 -14.50 8.62 7.42
N PRO A 636 -14.03 8.52 6.17
CA PRO A 636 -12.59 8.55 5.96
C PRO A 636 -12.26 9.53 4.84
N TYR A 637 -11.27 10.40 5.06
CA TYR A 637 -10.87 11.37 4.04
C TYR A 637 -10.59 10.69 2.69
N LEU A 638 -11.33 11.11 1.67
CA LEU A 638 -10.91 11.17 0.29
C LEU A 638 -11.22 12.60 -0.13
N ILE A 639 -10.19 13.44 -0.25
CA ILE A 639 -10.29 14.73 -0.94
C ILE A 639 -10.40 14.43 -2.44
#